data_AF-A0A367YL37-F1
#
_entry.id   AF-A0A367YL37-F1
#
_cell.length_a   1.000
_cell.length_b   1.000
_cell.length_c   1.000
_cell.angle_alpha   90.00
_cell.angle_beta   90.00
_cell.angle_gamma   90.00
#
_symmetry.space_group_name_H-M   'P 1'
#
loop_
_entity.id
_entity.type
_entity.pdbx_description
1 polymer ?
#
loop_
_entity_poly.entity_id
_entity_poly.type
_entity_poly.pdbx_seq_one_letter_code
_entity_poly.pdbx_strand_id
1 'polypeptide(L)'
;MLVVWLACTIRLAVSITFYTDTNRLLHKNCSNFIERSIWNLSYAPYTITCPLGSLIREANDSLCPEETAYIHNRNKKTEPAVKSLLYRNKIPNFDIEKFWSIKMRPTRIAIAVSGGGFRSMLIGSGVLLAFDDRYPQTVSPLSGLLQSTSYIAGISGGSWLVMSNFINDFEPVHLLKNGVWNFSQLLLHGVPNFDPKDIPQDDDKGPPAKQPQQQPGVFSGLWEFFSGDKKSSEENSSSSFITWISGLFKSTTESIEVTYATMKDYVTFYKELLIEVKDKKKAGFHTSFTDYWGRALARKIFNPMVRSPGTTVTAATRSLTSFIDHDQPFPIIATIEKDPVNPEASTNLDSHCFEITPYEFGSWDSYLNAFVPLKYLGSSLKAGKSTNISLDGTFAYCVSGFDNVGFLTGTSSSLFNHIFMAVYKLLERYQLETVSAIGAILKSLGLSSEWNCLKTPHLHPDYALFSPNPFFEYGTQNANSSISESPDLYMVDGGDDGLNIPFHPFLTAARGIDIILAYDMSNELSNYPNGTVLQRTSQRYMQTNNPKIQIPCFQIPNGITTKRTFKSIFPKVPAPEQIILRDLNRYPLFLGCDIIEDYETLDVTDTALVRHDYLPPLIVYHANTNCGYASNTSTFQLSYNRSEVDGMVANGYNLATSMNSTAFAVCLGCAMLKREFDRISLRTNPQWKDGFVVPKFCKKCYKAFCWRE
;
A
#
# COMPACT_ATOMS: atom_id res chain seq x y z
N MET A 1 -24.23 23.71 -33.21
CA MET A 1 -23.38 23.99 -32.03
C MET A 1 -22.14 23.10 -31.95
N LEU A 2 -22.19 21.79 -32.20
CA LEU A 2 -20.98 20.93 -32.31
C LEU A 2 -20.04 21.34 -33.48
N VAL A 3 -20.59 21.83 -34.59
CA VAL A 3 -19.81 22.27 -35.77
C VAL A 3 -18.99 23.55 -35.49
N VAL A 4 -19.48 24.42 -34.59
CA VAL A 4 -18.74 25.63 -34.17
C VAL A 4 -17.65 25.26 -33.15
N TRP A 5 -17.87 24.22 -32.33
CA TRP A 5 -16.91 23.61 -31.42
C TRP A 5 -15.75 22.91 -32.16
N LEU A 6 -16.01 22.23 -33.29
CA LEU A 6 -14.99 21.66 -34.18
C LEU A 6 -14.20 22.74 -34.95
N ALA A 7 -14.87 23.79 -35.45
CA ALA A 7 -14.21 24.84 -36.22
C ALA A 7 -13.21 25.68 -35.38
N CYS A 8 -13.47 25.87 -34.08
CA CYS A 8 -12.56 26.58 -33.18
C CYS A 8 -11.39 25.70 -32.68
N THR A 9 -11.61 24.40 -32.45
CA THR A 9 -10.55 23.46 -32.02
C THR A 9 -9.61 23.08 -33.16
N ILE A 10 -10.14 22.94 -34.39
CA ILE A 10 -9.32 22.71 -35.60
C ILE A 10 -8.51 23.97 -35.97
N ARG A 11 -9.08 25.18 -35.83
CA ARG A 11 -8.31 26.42 -36.03
C ARG A 11 -7.20 26.60 -34.99
N LEU A 12 -7.39 26.21 -33.72
CA LEU A 12 -6.31 26.22 -32.73
C LEU A 12 -5.24 25.17 -32.99
N ALA A 13 -5.62 23.95 -33.42
CA ALA A 13 -4.68 22.89 -33.76
C ALA A 13 -3.81 23.24 -34.99
N VAL A 14 -4.37 23.94 -35.98
CA VAL A 14 -3.62 24.42 -37.16
C VAL A 14 -2.76 25.65 -36.85
N SER A 15 -3.10 26.47 -35.85
CA SER A 15 -2.22 27.57 -35.39
C SER A 15 -1.05 27.12 -34.52
N ILE A 16 -1.09 25.90 -33.96
CA ILE A 16 0.00 25.33 -33.14
C ILE A 16 1.20 24.90 -34.00
N THR A 17 1.07 24.80 -35.32
CA THR A 17 2.19 24.52 -36.23
C THR A 17 3.04 25.76 -36.55
N PHE A 18 2.69 26.97 -36.07
CA PHE A 18 3.41 28.21 -36.41
C PHE A 18 3.70 29.19 -35.27
N TYR A 19 3.56 28.82 -33.99
CA TYR A 19 3.96 29.71 -32.89
C TYR A 19 4.86 29.01 -31.86
N THR A 20 6.15 28.95 -32.20
CA THR A 20 7.21 28.91 -31.20
C THR A 20 7.30 30.29 -30.57
N ASP A 21 6.72 30.46 -29.37
CA ASP A 21 7.12 31.57 -28.51
C ASP A 21 7.44 31.03 -27.11
N THR A 22 8.74 30.92 -26.86
CA THR A 22 9.40 30.27 -25.73
C THR A 22 9.35 31.09 -24.43
N ASN A 23 8.57 32.17 -24.32
CA ASN A 23 8.75 33.15 -23.23
C ASN A 23 7.49 33.60 -22.47
N ARG A 24 6.48 32.73 -22.23
CA ARG A 24 5.27 33.16 -21.49
C ARG A 24 4.81 32.35 -20.28
N LEU A 25 5.70 31.58 -19.66
CA LEU A 25 5.45 30.96 -18.34
C LEU A 25 6.46 31.36 -17.24
N LEU A 26 7.30 32.35 -17.50
CA LEU A 26 8.15 32.98 -16.49
C LEU A 26 7.65 34.40 -16.20
N HIS A 27 7.26 34.62 -14.94
CA HIS A 27 6.94 35.88 -14.27
C HIS A 27 5.55 36.54 -14.45
N LYS A 28 4.79 36.51 -13.34
CA LYS A 28 4.11 37.63 -12.63
C LYS A 28 3.37 36.99 -11.44
N ASN A 29 3.67 37.18 -10.15
CA ASN A 29 4.42 38.16 -9.38
C ASN A 29 5.22 37.43 -8.28
N CYS A 30 6.52 37.67 -8.21
CA CYS A 30 7.28 37.49 -6.96
C CYS A 30 7.38 38.85 -6.30
N SER A 31 6.87 38.96 -5.08
CA SER A 31 7.42 39.90 -4.11
C SER A 31 7.17 39.37 -2.71
N ASN A 32 8.26 38.82 -2.16
CA ASN A 32 8.59 38.51 -0.77
C ASN A 32 8.24 37.10 -0.26
N PHE A 33 9.33 36.34 -0.03
CA PHE A 33 9.46 35.03 0.61
C PHE A 33 8.97 33.80 -0.17
N ILE A 34 9.80 33.24 -1.07
CA ILE A 34 9.85 31.78 -1.29
C ILE A 34 11.32 31.38 -1.55
N GLU A 35 11.93 30.68 -0.60
CA GLU A 35 13.17 29.92 -0.77
C GLU A 35 13.03 29.02 -2.01
N ARG A 36 14.11 28.85 -2.79
CA ARG A 36 14.12 27.89 -3.92
C ARG A 36 13.53 26.55 -3.49
N SER A 37 12.51 26.07 -4.20
CA SER A 37 11.92 24.74 -3.97
C SER A 37 13.03 23.69 -3.89
N ILE A 38 13.10 22.97 -2.77
CA ILE A 38 14.02 21.84 -2.55
C ILE A 38 13.70 20.69 -3.53
N TRP A 39 12.47 20.67 -4.06
CA TRP A 39 11.97 19.66 -4.98
C TRP A 39 12.24 20.00 -6.44
N ASN A 40 12.61 18.99 -7.22
CA ASN A 40 12.65 19.11 -8.67
C ASN A 40 11.25 19.46 -9.20
N LEU A 41 11.18 20.34 -10.19
CA LEU A 41 9.93 20.81 -10.79
C LEU A 41 9.46 19.91 -11.94
N SER A 42 10.36 19.12 -12.53
CA SER A 42 10.03 18.21 -13.64
C SER A 42 9.76 16.79 -13.15
N TYR A 43 8.77 16.15 -13.77
CA TYR A 43 8.45 14.74 -13.58
C TYR A 43 9.46 13.81 -14.27
N ALA A 44 10.38 14.35 -15.07
CA ALA A 44 11.39 13.59 -15.80
C ALA A 44 12.46 13.02 -14.86
N PRO A 45 12.74 11.70 -14.93
CA PRO A 45 13.96 11.14 -14.37
C PRO A 45 15.19 11.73 -15.07
N TYR A 46 16.33 11.73 -14.38
CA TYR A 46 17.57 12.33 -14.85
C TYR A 46 18.77 11.41 -14.63
N THR A 47 19.78 11.57 -15.49
CA THR A 47 21.00 10.75 -15.45
C THR A 47 21.94 11.22 -14.34
N ILE A 48 22.55 10.25 -13.65
CA ILE A 48 23.59 10.43 -12.64
C ILE A 48 24.71 9.40 -12.84
N THR A 49 25.85 9.61 -12.18
CA THR A 49 26.89 8.57 -12.11
C THR A 49 26.43 7.42 -11.22
N CYS A 50 26.60 6.19 -11.69
CA CYS A 50 26.26 4.98 -10.95
C CYS A 50 27.35 4.64 -9.92
N PRO A 51 27.03 4.09 -8.74
CA PRO A 51 28.03 3.57 -7.83
C PRO A 51 28.76 2.36 -8.45
N LEU A 52 29.94 2.07 -7.92
CA LEU A 52 30.72 0.89 -8.32
C LEU A 52 30.06 -0.39 -7.78
N GLY A 53 29.97 -1.43 -8.62
CA GLY A 53 29.47 -2.75 -8.23
C GLY A 53 28.04 -3.06 -8.67
N SER A 54 27.47 -4.12 -8.10
CA SER A 54 26.07 -4.47 -8.29
C SER A 54 25.18 -3.56 -7.45
N LEU A 55 24.06 -3.13 -8.01
CA LEU A 55 22.98 -2.44 -7.31
C LEU A 55 22.00 -3.40 -6.65
N ILE A 56 22.07 -4.70 -6.91
CA ILE A 56 21.15 -5.67 -6.31
C ILE A 56 21.75 -6.25 -5.04
N ARG A 57 20.94 -6.24 -3.97
CA ARG A 57 21.20 -6.88 -2.68
C ARG A 57 20.31 -8.10 -2.53
N GLU A 58 20.88 -9.24 -2.15
CA GLU A 58 20.11 -10.44 -1.78
C GLU A 58 19.34 -10.22 -0.46
N ALA A 59 18.12 -10.73 -0.39
CA ALA A 59 17.24 -10.64 0.78
C ALA A 59 17.50 -11.76 1.81
N ASN A 60 18.77 -11.97 2.16
CA ASN A 60 19.27 -13.03 3.04
C ASN A 60 19.07 -12.77 4.56
N ASP A 61 17.84 -12.38 4.96
CA ASP A 61 17.49 -11.94 6.31
C ASP A 61 18.33 -10.77 6.87
N SER A 62 18.90 -9.96 5.98
CA SER A 62 19.57 -8.72 6.34
C SER A 62 18.83 -7.52 5.76
N LEU A 63 18.76 -6.44 6.54
CA LEU A 63 18.28 -5.14 6.07
C LEU A 63 19.41 -4.39 5.35
N CYS A 64 19.08 -3.43 4.49
CA CYS A 64 20.09 -2.48 4.05
C CYS A 64 20.75 -1.73 5.22
N PRO A 65 21.98 -1.24 5.03
CA PRO A 65 22.66 -0.40 6.00
C PRO A 65 21.84 0.82 6.42
N GLU A 66 21.12 1.44 5.48
CA GLU A 66 20.32 2.65 5.70
C GLU A 66 19.11 2.38 6.61
N GLU A 67 18.32 1.33 6.35
CA GLU A 67 17.22 0.94 7.24
C GLU A 67 17.73 0.51 8.61
N THR A 68 18.84 -0.25 8.65
CA THR A 68 19.49 -0.65 9.90
C THR A 68 19.89 0.56 10.75
N ALA A 69 20.53 1.56 10.14
CA ALA A 69 20.95 2.78 10.81
C ALA A 69 19.75 3.64 11.26
N TYR A 70 18.74 3.79 10.39
CA TYR A 70 17.53 4.54 10.71
C TYR A 70 16.82 3.95 11.94
N ILE A 71 16.62 2.63 11.94
CA ILE A 71 15.92 1.93 13.03
C ILE A 71 16.76 1.94 14.31
N HIS A 72 18.08 1.82 14.21
CA HIS A 72 18.94 1.98 15.38
C HIS A 72 18.77 3.36 16.03
N ASN A 73 18.80 4.44 15.25
CA ASN A 73 18.64 5.80 15.77
C ASN A 73 17.21 6.09 16.25
N ARG A 74 16.20 5.62 15.51
CA ARG A 74 14.80 5.71 15.93
C ARG A 74 14.55 5.00 17.25
N ASN A 75 15.20 3.86 17.52
CA ASN A 75 15.06 3.15 18.78
C ASN A 75 15.50 3.97 19.99
N LYS A 76 16.37 4.98 19.81
CA LYS A 76 16.74 5.94 20.88
C LYS A 76 15.54 6.83 21.29
N LYS A 77 14.55 6.99 20.42
CA LYS A 77 13.30 7.72 20.68
C LYS A 77 12.14 6.80 21.06
N THR A 78 11.99 5.67 20.36
CA THR A 78 10.86 4.74 20.62
C THR A 78 10.97 4.08 21.99
N GLU A 79 12.16 3.69 22.46
CA GLU A 79 12.31 3.00 23.75
C GLU A 79 11.87 3.86 24.94
N PRO A 80 12.31 5.13 25.09
CA PRO A 80 11.74 6.03 26.09
C PRO A 80 10.22 6.21 25.96
N ALA A 81 9.69 6.30 24.74
CA ALA A 81 8.26 6.45 24.51
C ALA A 81 7.46 5.22 24.97
N VAL A 82 7.94 4.01 24.64
CA VAL A 82 7.35 2.74 25.10
C VAL A 82 7.38 2.67 26.62
N LYS A 83 8.52 3.00 27.24
CA LYS A 83 8.65 3.00 28.71
C LYS A 83 7.67 3.97 29.37
N SER A 84 7.57 5.19 28.84
CA SER A 84 6.64 6.23 29.33
C SER A 84 5.18 5.78 29.22
N LEU A 85 4.80 5.22 28.07
CA LEU A 85 3.46 4.66 27.84
C LEU A 85 3.11 3.55 28.83
N LEU A 86 4.02 2.59 29.04
CA LEU A 86 3.83 1.48 29.98
C LEU A 86 3.80 1.94 31.44
N TYR A 87 4.61 2.93 31.79
CA TYR A 87 4.61 3.54 33.13
C TYR A 87 3.25 4.20 33.43
N ARG A 88 2.71 4.96 32.47
CA ARG A 88 1.41 5.62 32.60
C ARG A 88 0.25 4.63 32.69
N ASN A 89 0.27 3.57 31.88
CA ASN A 89 -0.80 2.57 31.85
C ASN A 89 -0.73 1.56 33.04
N LYS A 90 0.40 1.50 33.75
CA LYS A 90 0.62 0.77 35.02
C LYS A 90 0.02 -0.64 35.05
N ILE A 91 0.77 -1.62 34.55
CA ILE A 91 0.42 -3.04 34.70
C ILE A 91 0.41 -3.41 36.20
N PRO A 92 -0.71 -3.91 36.76
CA PRO A 92 -0.79 -4.23 38.18
C PRO A 92 0.21 -5.29 38.63
N ASN A 93 0.91 -5.02 39.74
CA ASN A 93 1.94 -5.89 40.32
C ASN A 93 3.09 -6.24 39.35
N PHE A 94 3.46 -5.29 38.49
CA PHE A 94 4.59 -5.42 37.58
C PHE A 94 5.59 -4.30 37.82
N ASP A 95 6.83 -4.67 38.11
CA ASP A 95 7.94 -3.72 38.27
C ASP A 95 8.57 -3.44 36.91
N ILE A 96 8.09 -2.36 36.27
CA ILE A 96 8.58 -1.94 34.95
C ILE A 96 10.05 -1.51 35.01
N GLU A 97 10.54 -0.94 36.11
CA GLU A 97 11.92 -0.46 36.22
C GLU A 97 12.90 -1.62 36.25
N LYS A 98 12.63 -2.62 37.11
CA LYS A 98 13.41 -3.86 37.15
C LYS A 98 13.37 -4.57 35.80
N PHE A 99 12.19 -4.68 35.18
CA PHE A 99 12.06 -5.29 33.87
C PHE A 99 12.87 -4.55 32.79
N TRP A 100 12.82 -3.21 32.79
CA TRP A 100 13.54 -2.41 31.81
C TRP A 100 15.06 -2.51 31.96
N SER A 101 15.57 -2.67 33.19
CA SER A 101 17.02 -2.80 33.45
C SER A 101 17.67 -4.08 32.90
N ILE A 102 16.87 -5.09 32.56
CA ILE A 102 17.32 -6.42 32.10
C ILE A 102 16.80 -6.81 30.72
N LYS A 103 16.14 -5.85 30.06
CA LYS A 103 15.67 -5.97 28.68
C LYS A 103 16.87 -5.89 27.73
N MET A 104 17.03 -6.89 26.88
CA MET A 104 18.23 -7.03 26.03
C MET A 104 18.09 -6.42 24.63
N ARG A 105 16.86 -6.17 24.18
CA ARG A 105 16.58 -5.66 22.83
C ARG A 105 15.51 -4.58 22.88
N PRO A 106 15.52 -3.60 21.97
CA PRO A 106 14.40 -2.67 21.79
C PRO A 106 13.08 -3.40 21.48
N THR A 107 11.95 -2.85 21.94
CA THR A 107 10.61 -3.35 21.63
C THR A 107 10.20 -2.72 20.31
N ARG A 108 10.04 -3.54 19.27
CA ARG A 108 9.70 -3.08 17.93
C ARG A 108 8.22 -3.25 17.66
N ILE A 109 7.54 -2.12 17.49
CA ILE A 109 6.10 -2.05 17.22
C ILE A 109 5.91 -1.70 15.75
N ALA A 110 5.05 -2.47 15.07
CA ALA A 110 4.64 -2.21 13.71
C ALA A 110 3.14 -1.86 13.65
N ILE A 111 2.77 -0.94 12.76
CA ILE A 111 1.37 -0.66 12.42
C ILE A 111 1.14 -1.12 10.97
N ALA A 112 0.13 -1.96 10.74
CA ALA A 112 -0.29 -2.38 9.40
C ALA A 112 -1.68 -1.81 9.10
N VAL A 113 -1.82 -1.09 7.99
CA VAL A 113 -3.09 -0.51 7.54
C VAL A 113 -3.49 -1.10 6.19
N SER A 114 -4.68 -1.70 6.14
CA SER A 114 -5.18 -2.39 4.96
C SER A 114 -5.51 -1.47 3.79
N GLY A 115 -5.86 -2.05 2.64
CA GLY A 115 -6.49 -1.32 1.54
C GLY A 115 -7.94 -0.93 1.81
N GLY A 116 -8.50 -0.12 0.91
CA GLY A 116 -9.89 0.37 1.02
C GLY A 116 -10.08 1.85 0.64
N GLY A 117 -9.26 2.40 -0.26
CA GLY A 117 -9.36 3.80 -0.71
C GLY A 117 -9.41 4.82 0.45
N PHE A 118 -10.22 5.87 0.30
CA PHE A 118 -10.37 6.89 1.35
C PHE A 118 -10.95 6.36 2.66
N ARG A 119 -11.77 5.29 2.63
CA ARG A 119 -12.26 4.64 3.85
C ARG A 119 -11.09 4.22 4.73
N SER A 120 -10.15 3.48 4.16
CA SER A 120 -8.95 3.04 4.87
C SER A 120 -8.10 4.23 5.34
N MET A 121 -7.83 5.19 4.45
CA MET A 121 -7.04 6.38 4.79
C MET A 121 -7.63 7.16 5.96
N LEU A 122 -8.93 7.45 5.95
CA LEU A 122 -9.60 8.28 6.96
C LEU A 122 -9.74 7.57 8.30
N ILE A 123 -10.10 6.29 8.30
CA ILE A 123 -10.18 5.50 9.54
C ILE A 123 -8.78 5.33 10.13
N GLY A 124 -7.79 4.97 9.31
CA GLY A 124 -6.41 4.86 9.75
C GLY A 124 -5.85 6.21 10.25
N SER A 125 -6.30 7.34 9.70
CA SER A 125 -5.96 8.66 10.23
C SER A 125 -6.49 8.85 11.66
N GLY A 126 -7.70 8.38 11.94
CA GLY A 126 -8.24 8.31 13.31
C GLY A 126 -7.40 7.45 14.25
N VAL A 127 -6.91 6.31 13.76
CA VAL A 127 -6.00 5.43 14.51
C VAL A 127 -4.70 6.16 14.87
N LEU A 128 -4.05 6.80 13.89
CA LEU A 128 -2.82 7.55 14.16
C LEU A 128 -3.07 8.71 15.12
N LEU A 129 -4.20 9.40 14.97
CA LEU A 129 -4.62 10.49 15.85
C LEU A 129 -4.79 10.03 17.31
N ALA A 130 -5.35 8.85 17.53
CA ALA A 130 -5.50 8.25 18.87
C ALA A 130 -4.18 7.92 19.56
N PHE A 131 -3.12 7.71 18.77
CA PHE A 131 -1.81 7.28 19.23
C PHE A 131 -0.80 8.42 19.33
N ASP A 132 -1.11 9.58 18.76
CA ASP A 132 -0.21 10.72 18.67
C ASP A 132 -0.28 11.59 19.94
N ASP A 133 0.84 11.70 20.66
CA ASP A 133 0.92 12.58 21.85
C ASP A 133 0.95 14.07 21.55
N ARG A 134 1.07 14.44 20.27
CA ARG A 134 0.98 15.82 19.80
C ARG A 134 -0.47 16.27 19.61
N TYR A 135 -1.45 15.38 19.76
CA TYR A 135 -2.85 15.73 19.65
C TYR A 135 -3.36 16.41 20.95
N PRO A 136 -3.81 17.68 20.90
CA PRO A 136 -4.07 18.46 22.12
C PRO A 136 -5.40 18.16 22.82
N GLN A 137 -6.31 17.37 22.22
CA GLN A 137 -7.58 17.02 22.86
C GLN A 137 -7.39 15.89 23.89
N THR A 138 -8.47 15.49 24.58
CA THR A 138 -8.48 14.47 25.65
C THR A 138 -7.45 13.37 25.42
N VAL A 139 -6.44 13.32 26.30
CA VAL A 139 -5.29 12.43 26.17
C VAL A 139 -5.75 10.97 26.23
N SER A 140 -5.76 10.32 25.07
CA SER A 140 -5.97 8.87 24.95
C SER A 140 -5.02 8.13 25.91
N PRO A 141 -5.46 7.04 26.58
CA PRO A 141 -4.54 6.15 27.29
C PRO A 141 -3.41 5.61 26.41
N LEU A 142 -3.61 5.59 25.08
CA LEU A 142 -2.66 5.15 24.06
C LEU A 142 -1.84 6.29 23.43
N SER A 143 -2.00 7.53 23.90
CA SER A 143 -1.20 8.69 23.48
C SER A 143 0.29 8.43 23.62
N GLY A 144 1.10 8.63 22.57
CA GLY A 144 2.53 8.31 22.54
C GLY A 144 2.85 6.93 21.94
N LEU A 145 1.82 6.14 21.59
CA LEU A 145 2.03 4.86 20.88
C LEU A 145 2.55 5.10 19.45
N LEU A 146 2.21 6.22 18.81
CA LEU A 146 2.75 6.57 17.50
C LEU A 146 4.25 6.87 17.59
N GLN A 147 4.65 7.64 18.61
CA GLN A 147 6.05 7.92 18.94
C GLN A 147 6.81 6.64 19.34
N SER A 148 6.11 5.63 19.87
CA SER A 148 6.65 4.31 20.20
C SER A 148 6.79 3.37 18.99
N THR A 149 6.18 3.69 17.85
CA THR A 149 6.08 2.79 16.70
C THR A 149 7.37 2.77 15.88
N SER A 150 7.96 1.60 15.62
CA SER A 150 9.18 1.46 14.82
C SER A 150 8.89 1.56 13.32
N TYR A 151 7.84 0.85 12.85
CA TYR A 151 7.49 0.74 11.44
C TYR A 151 6.00 0.98 11.20
N ILE A 152 5.66 1.51 10.03
CA ILE A 152 4.28 1.59 9.55
C ILE A 152 4.21 1.13 8.10
N ALA A 153 3.27 0.23 7.80
CA ALA A 153 3.05 -0.27 6.45
C ALA A 153 1.62 -0.04 6.00
N GLY A 154 1.47 0.30 4.72
CA GLY A 154 0.18 0.54 4.08
C GLY A 154 0.10 -0.17 2.74
N ILE A 155 -1.11 -0.55 2.36
CA ILE A 155 -1.42 -1.14 1.06
C ILE A 155 -2.67 -0.45 0.50
N SER A 156 -2.73 -0.18 -0.81
CA SER A 156 -3.84 0.53 -1.44
C SER A 156 -4.18 1.84 -0.70
N GLY A 157 -5.44 2.07 -0.30
CA GLY A 157 -5.84 3.22 0.52
C GLY A 157 -5.03 3.43 1.82
N GLY A 158 -4.53 2.36 2.43
CA GLY A 158 -3.62 2.44 3.58
C GLY A 158 -2.26 3.03 3.21
N SER A 159 -1.78 2.81 1.97
CA SER A 159 -0.56 3.46 1.47
C SER A 159 -0.71 4.98 1.33
N TRP A 160 -1.93 5.47 1.08
CA TRP A 160 -2.19 6.92 1.00
C TRP A 160 -1.99 7.59 2.35
N LEU A 161 -2.43 6.93 3.43
CA LEU A 161 -2.18 7.38 4.80
C LEU A 161 -0.68 7.37 5.12
N VAL A 162 0.00 6.25 4.86
CA VAL A 162 1.44 6.11 5.15
C VAL A 162 2.25 7.17 4.41
N MET A 163 1.96 7.37 3.12
CA MET A 163 2.67 8.36 2.32
C MET A 163 2.28 9.79 2.65
N SER A 164 1.03 10.05 3.04
CA SER A 164 0.63 11.36 3.56
C SER A 164 1.34 11.67 4.87
N ASN A 165 1.51 10.69 5.77
CA ASN A 165 2.25 10.87 7.01
C ASN A 165 3.75 11.05 6.77
N PHE A 166 4.35 10.29 5.84
CA PHE A 166 5.76 10.41 5.49
C PHE A 166 6.07 11.77 4.84
N ILE A 167 5.39 12.10 3.74
CA ILE A 167 5.76 13.20 2.86
C ILE A 167 5.34 14.58 3.37
N ASN A 168 4.34 14.63 4.24
CA ASN A 168 3.98 15.86 4.94
C ASN A 168 4.80 16.06 6.23
N ASP A 169 6.06 15.63 6.24
CA ASP A 169 7.01 15.79 7.35
C ASP A 169 6.45 15.36 8.73
N PHE A 170 5.71 14.25 8.76
CA PHE A 170 5.11 13.68 9.97
C PHE A 170 4.16 14.63 10.72
N GLU A 171 3.55 15.56 9.99
CA GLU A 171 2.56 16.50 10.51
C GLU A 171 1.40 15.75 11.20
N PRO A 172 0.98 16.18 12.41
CA PRO A 172 -0.17 15.60 13.10
C PRO A 172 -1.44 15.56 12.23
N VAL A 173 -2.15 14.44 12.28
CA VAL A 173 -3.37 14.21 11.45
C VAL A 173 -4.40 15.32 11.58
N HIS A 174 -4.60 15.87 12.78
CA HIS A 174 -5.59 16.94 13.00
C HIS A 174 -5.26 18.24 12.25
N LEU A 175 -3.98 18.51 11.98
CA LEU A 175 -3.52 19.67 11.21
C LEU A 175 -3.66 19.38 9.71
N LEU A 176 -3.28 18.19 9.27
CA LEU A 176 -3.48 17.74 7.87
C LEU A 176 -4.95 17.79 7.46
N LYS A 177 -5.82 17.25 8.30
CA LYS A 177 -7.27 17.21 8.10
C LYS A 177 -7.89 18.59 7.97
N ASN A 178 -7.42 19.57 8.75
CA ASN A 178 -8.01 20.91 8.78
C ASN A 178 -7.37 21.90 7.78
N GLY A 179 -6.17 21.61 7.27
CA GLY A 179 -5.41 22.55 6.43
C GLY A 179 -4.89 22.02 5.10
N VAL A 180 -4.70 20.71 4.94
CA VAL A 180 -4.04 20.12 3.75
C VAL A 180 -5.00 19.31 2.89
N TRP A 181 -5.81 18.45 3.51
CA TRP A 181 -6.68 17.54 2.80
C TRP A 181 -7.91 18.25 2.22
N ASN A 182 -8.18 18.02 0.94
CA ASN A 182 -9.38 18.52 0.27
C ASN A 182 -10.14 17.35 -0.37
N PHE A 183 -11.06 16.75 0.39
CA PHE A 183 -11.86 15.62 -0.05
C PHE A 183 -13.25 16.01 -0.55
N SER A 184 -13.65 17.29 -0.43
CA SER A 184 -14.97 17.76 -0.86
C SER A 184 -15.12 17.77 -2.38
N GLN A 185 -14.00 17.81 -3.11
CA GLN A 185 -13.95 17.62 -4.54
C GLN A 185 -13.55 16.18 -4.88
N LEU A 186 -14.19 15.59 -5.90
CA LEU A 186 -13.85 14.27 -6.41
C LEU A 186 -12.35 14.14 -6.69
N LEU A 187 -11.80 12.98 -6.31
CA LEU A 187 -10.40 12.61 -6.59
C LEU A 187 -10.11 12.63 -8.09
N LEU A 188 -11.06 12.14 -8.89
CA LEU A 188 -11.06 12.21 -10.34
C LEU A 188 -12.23 13.08 -10.80
N HIS A 189 -11.91 14.23 -11.39
CA HIS A 189 -12.92 15.16 -11.88
C HIS A 189 -13.83 14.49 -12.93
N GLY A 190 -15.14 14.59 -12.73
CA GLY A 190 -16.15 13.98 -13.60
C GLY A 190 -16.45 12.51 -13.36
N VAL A 191 -15.70 11.80 -12.49
CA VAL A 191 -15.99 10.40 -12.13
C VAL A 191 -16.77 10.38 -10.80
N PRO A 192 -18.04 9.96 -10.78
CA PRO A 192 -18.84 9.96 -9.55
C PRO A 192 -18.41 8.86 -8.57
N ASN A 193 -18.89 8.97 -7.33
CA ASN A 193 -18.82 7.88 -6.36
C ASN A 193 -19.73 6.73 -6.81
N PHE A 194 -19.32 5.48 -6.60
CA PHE A 194 -20.16 4.31 -6.87
C PHE A 194 -19.82 3.13 -5.93
N ASP A 195 -20.74 2.18 -5.75
CA ASP A 195 -20.44 0.87 -5.16
C ASP A 195 -20.39 -0.16 -6.31
N PRO A 196 -19.37 -1.04 -6.37
CA PRO A 196 -19.34 -2.10 -7.35
C PRO A 196 -20.55 -3.05 -7.29
N LYS A 197 -21.22 -3.14 -6.14
CA LYS A 197 -22.47 -3.91 -5.99
C LYS A 197 -23.65 -3.30 -6.76
N ASP A 198 -23.59 -2.00 -7.05
CA ASP A 198 -24.63 -1.31 -7.81
C ASP A 198 -24.48 -1.53 -9.32
N ILE A 199 -23.40 -2.18 -9.76
CA ILE A 199 -23.18 -2.58 -11.14
C ILE A 199 -24.18 -3.68 -11.50
N PRO A 200 -25.04 -3.50 -12.52
CA PRO A 200 -25.97 -4.55 -12.96
C PRO A 200 -25.20 -5.80 -13.39
N GLN A 201 -25.49 -6.95 -12.77
CA GLN A 201 -25.03 -8.26 -13.26
C GLN A 201 -25.96 -8.70 -14.39
N ASP A 202 -25.42 -9.13 -15.53
CA ASP A 202 -26.25 -9.67 -16.61
C ASP A 202 -26.79 -11.04 -16.17
N ASP A 203 -28.12 -11.20 -16.20
CA ASP A 203 -28.84 -12.43 -15.83
C ASP A 203 -28.55 -13.54 -16.85
N ASP A 204 -27.49 -14.32 -16.61
CA ASP A 204 -27.23 -15.53 -17.41
C ASP A 204 -28.11 -16.68 -16.93
N LYS A 205 -29.24 -16.91 -17.62
CA LYS A 205 -30.10 -18.08 -17.41
C LYS A 205 -29.41 -19.35 -17.94
N GLY A 206 -28.74 -20.10 -17.07
CA GLY A 206 -28.27 -21.49 -17.29
C GLY A 206 -28.85 -22.50 -16.27
N PRO A 207 -28.93 -23.81 -16.59
CA PRO A 207 -29.89 -24.79 -16.01
C PRO A 207 -29.53 -25.32 -14.60
N PRO A 208 -30.41 -26.07 -13.90
CA PRO A 208 -30.42 -26.10 -12.44
C PRO A 208 -29.43 -27.08 -11.78
N ALA A 209 -28.92 -26.59 -10.64
CA ALA A 209 -28.54 -27.27 -9.40
C ALA A 209 -27.40 -28.31 -9.40
N LYS A 210 -26.24 -27.88 -8.86
CA LYS A 210 -25.49 -28.59 -7.81
C LYS A 210 -24.96 -27.59 -6.76
N GLN A 211 -25.26 -27.83 -5.48
CA GLN A 211 -24.64 -27.19 -4.30
C GLN A 211 -23.47 -28.05 -3.77
N PRO A 212 -22.62 -27.58 -2.83
CA PRO A 212 -22.06 -26.25 -2.64
C PRO A 212 -20.51 -26.33 -2.56
N GLN A 213 -19.79 -25.63 -3.45
CA GLN A 213 -18.39 -25.27 -3.24
C GLN A 213 -18.34 -23.78 -2.89
N GLN A 214 -18.16 -23.45 -1.61
CA GLN A 214 -17.86 -22.10 -1.18
C GLN A 214 -16.37 -21.81 -1.38
N GLN A 215 -16.05 -21.11 -2.46
CA GLN A 215 -15.10 -19.99 -2.57
C GLN A 215 -15.51 -19.21 -3.82
N PRO A 216 -15.67 -17.87 -3.78
CA PRO A 216 -14.48 -17.01 -3.72
C PRO A 216 -14.65 -15.64 -3.02
N GLY A 217 -13.55 -15.05 -2.54
CA GLY A 217 -13.53 -13.75 -1.86
C GLY A 217 -13.30 -12.55 -2.80
N VAL A 218 -14.38 -11.79 -2.98
CA VAL A 218 -14.64 -10.39 -3.39
C VAL A 218 -14.04 -9.81 -4.68
N PHE A 219 -12.76 -10.00 -5.03
CA PHE A 219 -12.23 -9.50 -6.31
C PHE A 219 -12.29 -10.54 -7.45
N SER A 220 -12.44 -11.82 -7.13
CA SER A 220 -12.51 -12.90 -8.11
C SER A 220 -13.68 -12.77 -9.09
N GLY A 221 -14.81 -12.18 -8.68
CA GLY A 221 -16.00 -12.00 -9.52
C GLY A 221 -16.07 -10.62 -10.21
N LEU A 222 -15.23 -9.65 -9.84
CA LEU A 222 -15.26 -8.32 -10.45
C LEU A 222 -14.66 -8.30 -11.86
N TRP A 223 -13.91 -9.35 -12.24
CA TRP A 223 -13.28 -9.47 -13.55
C TRP A 223 -13.89 -10.54 -14.48
N GLU A 224 -14.52 -11.61 -13.98
CA GLU A 224 -15.36 -12.49 -14.84
C GLU A 224 -16.42 -11.68 -15.62
N PHE A 225 -16.71 -10.45 -15.18
CA PHE A 225 -17.70 -9.52 -15.69
C PHE A 225 -17.15 -8.34 -16.53
N PHE A 226 -15.83 -8.16 -16.71
CA PHE A 226 -15.33 -7.40 -17.87
C PHE A 226 -15.11 -8.30 -19.10
N SER A 227 -15.17 -9.62 -18.86
CA SER A 227 -15.26 -10.77 -19.77
C SER A 227 -15.02 -10.45 -21.25
N GLY A 228 -13.76 -10.61 -21.66
CA GLY A 228 -13.47 -10.94 -23.04
C GLY A 228 -13.97 -12.36 -23.29
N ASP A 229 -15.07 -12.50 -24.02
CA ASP A 229 -15.40 -13.77 -24.66
C ASP A 229 -15.17 -13.65 -26.17
N LYS A 230 -14.15 -14.38 -26.65
CA LYS A 230 -13.94 -14.65 -28.07
C LYS A 230 -14.84 -15.81 -28.47
N LYS A 231 -16.07 -15.55 -28.90
CA LYS A 231 -16.74 -16.40 -29.89
C LYS A 231 -17.54 -15.57 -30.90
N SER A 232 -17.20 -15.80 -32.16
CA SER A 232 -17.90 -15.32 -33.35
C SER A 232 -19.36 -15.78 -33.37
N SER A 233 -20.32 -14.86 -33.37
CA SER A 233 -21.58 -14.88 -34.13
C SER A 233 -22.48 -13.70 -33.73
N GLU A 234 -23.43 -13.38 -34.59
CA GLU A 234 -24.14 -12.10 -34.79
C GLU A 234 -25.10 -11.62 -33.67
N GLU A 235 -25.26 -10.29 -33.66
CA GLU A 235 -26.42 -9.45 -33.28
C GLU A 235 -27.16 -9.56 -31.92
N ASN A 236 -27.33 -8.36 -31.33
CA ASN A 236 -28.34 -7.93 -30.35
C ASN A 236 -28.32 -8.51 -28.92
N SER A 237 -27.40 -8.00 -28.10
CA SER A 237 -27.61 -7.85 -26.64
C SER A 237 -26.64 -6.82 -26.07
N SER A 238 -27.09 -5.58 -25.88
CA SER A 238 -26.38 -4.61 -25.06
C SER A 238 -27.39 -3.70 -24.38
N SER A 239 -27.36 -3.60 -23.04
CA SER A 239 -27.28 -2.31 -22.29
C SER A 239 -27.98 -2.24 -20.91
N SER A 240 -27.78 -3.20 -19.99
CA SER A 240 -28.02 -2.92 -18.56
C SER A 240 -26.84 -2.11 -17.98
N PHE A 241 -25.62 -2.60 -18.15
CA PHE A 241 -24.37 -1.99 -17.71
C PHE A 241 -24.06 -0.63 -18.37
N ILE A 242 -24.32 -0.51 -19.67
CA ILE A 242 -24.11 0.73 -20.44
C ILE A 242 -25.10 1.83 -20.02
N THR A 243 -26.35 1.45 -19.72
CA THR A 243 -27.37 2.37 -19.20
C THR A 243 -27.00 2.83 -17.79
N TRP A 244 -26.44 1.95 -16.96
CA TRP A 244 -25.90 2.30 -15.64
C TRP A 244 -24.74 3.29 -15.72
N ILE A 245 -23.71 3.02 -16.54
CA ILE A 245 -22.57 3.96 -16.69
C ILE A 245 -23.03 5.31 -17.27
N SER A 246 -23.88 5.31 -18.30
CA SER A 246 -24.41 6.58 -18.82
C SER A 246 -25.28 7.34 -17.80
N GLY A 247 -25.89 6.63 -16.84
CA GLY A 247 -26.56 7.19 -15.67
C GLY A 247 -25.61 7.85 -14.66
N LEU A 248 -24.42 7.28 -14.46
CA LEU A 248 -23.37 7.83 -13.59
C LEU A 248 -22.88 9.22 -14.04
N PHE A 249 -22.79 9.46 -15.35
CA PHE A 249 -22.31 10.72 -15.91
C PHE A 249 -23.41 11.75 -16.24
N LYS A 250 -24.70 11.41 -16.05
CA LYS A 250 -25.81 12.36 -16.24
C LYS A 250 -25.88 13.31 -15.05
N SER A 251 -25.42 14.54 -15.23
CA SER A 251 -25.63 15.58 -14.22
C SER A 251 -27.09 16.06 -14.20
N THR A 252 -27.52 16.39 -12.98
CA THR A 252 -28.75 17.06 -12.58
C THR A 252 -28.99 18.37 -13.32
N THR A 253 -30.25 18.80 -13.30
CA THR A 253 -30.80 20.07 -13.80
C THR A 253 -30.06 21.29 -13.22
N GLU A 254 -28.89 21.62 -13.75
CA GLU A 254 -28.16 22.85 -13.45
C GLU A 254 -28.16 23.78 -14.67
N SER A 255 -28.08 25.10 -14.43
CA SER A 255 -28.03 26.10 -15.49
C SER A 255 -26.80 25.93 -16.38
N ILE A 256 -26.96 26.20 -17.68
CA ILE A 256 -25.94 26.02 -18.73
C ILE A 256 -24.57 26.64 -18.36
N GLU A 257 -24.53 27.80 -17.70
CA GLU A 257 -23.28 28.46 -17.28
C GLU A 257 -22.49 27.67 -16.22
N VAL A 258 -23.18 27.07 -15.24
CA VAL A 258 -22.56 26.23 -14.19
C VAL A 258 -21.98 24.97 -14.82
N THR A 259 -22.68 24.38 -15.81
CA THR A 259 -22.18 23.24 -16.58
C THR A 259 -20.92 23.59 -17.36
N TYR A 260 -20.84 24.77 -17.99
CA TYR A 260 -19.64 25.22 -18.72
C TYR A 260 -18.44 25.47 -17.80
N ALA A 261 -18.64 26.10 -16.64
CA ALA A 261 -17.58 26.33 -15.66
C ALA A 261 -17.02 25.00 -15.13
N THR A 262 -17.90 24.08 -14.75
CA THR A 262 -17.54 22.74 -14.26
C THR A 262 -16.78 21.94 -15.31
N MET A 263 -17.23 21.95 -16.57
CA MET A 263 -16.53 21.28 -17.67
C MET A 263 -15.15 21.88 -17.95
N LYS A 264 -15.00 23.21 -17.84
CA LYS A 264 -13.71 23.88 -17.98
C LYS A 264 -12.74 23.45 -16.89
N ASP A 265 -13.22 23.29 -15.66
CA ASP A 265 -12.41 22.84 -14.52
C ASP A 265 -11.96 21.38 -14.70
N TYR A 266 -12.83 20.52 -15.24
CA TYR A 266 -12.48 19.13 -15.56
C TYR A 266 -11.39 19.06 -16.64
N VAL A 267 -11.59 19.80 -17.75
CA VAL A 267 -10.61 19.86 -18.84
C VAL A 267 -9.28 20.42 -18.35
N THR A 268 -9.30 21.45 -17.51
CA THR A 268 -8.09 22.03 -16.92
C THR A 268 -7.35 21.02 -16.05
N PHE A 269 -8.07 20.32 -15.16
CA PHE A 269 -7.50 19.29 -14.29
C PHE A 269 -6.77 18.21 -15.09
N TYR A 270 -7.44 17.59 -16.07
CA TYR A 270 -6.80 16.55 -16.87
C TYR A 270 -5.65 17.12 -17.69
N LYS A 271 -5.82 18.27 -18.36
CA LYS A 271 -4.75 18.92 -19.13
C LYS A 271 -3.48 19.14 -18.31
N GLU A 272 -3.60 19.56 -17.07
CA GLU A 272 -2.42 19.76 -16.20
C GLU A 272 -1.74 18.43 -15.85
N LEU A 273 -2.50 17.37 -15.50
CA LEU A 273 -1.92 16.04 -15.30
C LEU A 273 -1.14 15.58 -16.54
N LEU A 274 -1.69 15.83 -17.74
CA LEU A 274 -1.02 15.52 -19.00
C LEU A 274 0.29 16.29 -19.17
N ILE A 275 0.30 17.58 -18.85
CA ILE A 275 1.50 18.43 -18.96
C ILE A 275 2.58 17.94 -17.99
N GLU A 276 2.21 17.59 -16.75
CA GLU A 276 3.15 17.09 -15.75
C GLU A 276 3.79 15.77 -16.18
N VAL A 277 2.98 14.78 -16.59
CA VAL A 277 3.48 13.43 -16.94
C VAL A 277 4.26 13.43 -18.26
N LYS A 278 3.98 14.37 -19.17
CA LYS A 278 4.64 14.49 -20.49
C LYS A 278 6.16 14.55 -20.39
N ASP A 279 6.71 15.13 -19.33
CA ASP A 279 8.16 15.27 -19.16
C ASP A 279 8.88 13.92 -19.02
N LYS A 280 8.30 12.95 -18.28
CA LYS A 280 8.84 11.59 -18.17
C LYS A 280 8.87 10.88 -19.53
N LYS A 281 7.80 11.04 -20.32
CA LYS A 281 7.72 10.51 -21.69
C LYS A 281 8.77 11.14 -22.61
N LYS A 282 8.94 12.47 -22.55
CA LYS A 282 9.99 13.17 -23.33
C LYS A 282 11.41 12.73 -22.95
N ALA A 283 11.62 12.36 -21.69
CA ALA A 283 12.89 11.81 -21.21
C ALA A 283 13.13 10.35 -21.66
N GLY A 284 12.21 9.74 -22.42
CA GLY A 284 12.37 8.41 -23.00
C GLY A 284 11.81 7.27 -22.15
N PHE A 285 11.12 7.56 -21.05
CA PHE A 285 10.53 6.55 -20.17
C PHE A 285 9.08 6.24 -20.56
N HIS A 286 8.67 5.00 -20.37
CA HIS A 286 7.28 4.61 -20.49
C HIS A 286 6.44 5.21 -19.36
N THR A 287 5.17 5.48 -19.66
CA THR A 287 4.18 6.00 -18.72
C THR A 287 2.94 5.12 -18.76
N SER A 288 2.27 4.95 -17.62
CA SER A 288 1.02 4.19 -17.51
C SER A 288 -0.09 4.99 -16.83
N PHE A 289 -1.30 4.45 -16.71
CA PHE A 289 -2.39 5.11 -15.99
C PHE A 289 -2.00 5.45 -14.54
N THR A 290 -1.11 4.65 -13.94
CA THR A 290 -0.59 4.87 -12.60
C THR A 290 0.17 6.20 -12.46
N ASP A 291 0.87 6.67 -13.50
CA ASP A 291 1.53 7.99 -13.44
C ASP A 291 0.49 9.10 -13.22
N TYR A 292 -0.57 9.12 -14.03
CA TYR A 292 -1.64 10.12 -13.95
C TYR A 292 -2.44 10.00 -12.64
N TRP A 293 -2.74 8.76 -12.24
CA TRP A 293 -3.38 8.45 -10.96
C TRP A 293 -2.56 8.96 -9.77
N GLY A 294 -1.25 8.70 -9.76
CA GLY A 294 -0.33 9.18 -8.73
C GLY A 294 -0.29 10.70 -8.65
N ARG A 295 -0.35 11.40 -9.79
CA ARG A 295 -0.46 12.87 -9.83
C ARG A 295 -1.81 13.38 -9.30
N ALA A 296 -2.91 12.70 -9.60
CA ALA A 296 -4.22 13.02 -9.05
C ALA A 296 -4.27 12.84 -7.52
N LEU A 297 -3.72 11.73 -7.00
CA LEU A 297 -3.58 11.48 -5.57
C LEU A 297 -2.77 12.59 -4.89
N ALA A 298 -1.60 12.92 -5.43
CA ALA A 298 -0.72 13.95 -4.88
C ALA A 298 -1.44 15.28 -4.64
N ARG A 299 -2.33 15.68 -5.56
CA ARG A 299 -3.13 16.90 -5.46
C ARG A 299 -4.12 16.91 -4.30
N LYS A 300 -4.52 15.75 -3.78
CA LYS A 300 -5.53 15.63 -2.71
C LYS A 300 -4.91 15.35 -1.34
N ILE A 301 -3.85 14.55 -1.26
CA ILE A 301 -3.34 14.00 0.00
C ILE A 301 -2.03 14.64 0.50
N PHE A 302 -1.26 15.27 -0.39
CA PHE A 302 0.01 15.91 -0.03
C PHE A 302 -0.15 17.43 0.15
N ASN A 303 0.71 18.03 0.96
CA ASN A 303 0.80 19.48 1.16
C ASN A 303 1.20 20.17 -0.15
N PRO A 304 0.59 21.31 -0.54
CA PRO A 304 0.97 22.07 -1.73
C PRO A 304 2.47 22.26 -1.95
N MET A 305 3.25 22.41 -0.88
CA MET A 305 4.72 22.59 -0.95
C MET A 305 5.47 21.36 -1.48
N VAL A 306 4.90 20.17 -1.35
CA VAL A 306 5.50 18.87 -1.76
C VAL A 306 4.69 18.21 -2.89
N ARG A 307 3.77 18.94 -3.52
CA ARG A 307 3.01 18.49 -4.70
C ARG A 307 3.80 18.58 -6.00
N SER A 308 5.04 19.08 -5.97
CA SER A 308 5.83 19.26 -7.19
C SER A 308 5.91 17.95 -8.00
N PRO A 309 5.83 18.00 -9.34
CA PRO A 309 5.95 16.82 -10.19
C PRO A 309 7.26 16.06 -9.95
N GLY A 310 8.37 16.73 -9.64
CA GLY A 310 9.64 16.05 -9.37
C GLY A 310 9.88 15.64 -7.91
N THR A 311 8.85 15.59 -7.06
CA THR A 311 8.99 15.16 -5.66
C THR A 311 9.22 13.64 -5.59
N THR A 312 10.35 13.22 -5.03
CA THR A 312 10.73 11.81 -4.95
C THR A 312 10.89 11.36 -3.50
N VAL A 313 10.69 10.07 -3.27
CA VAL A 313 10.88 9.45 -1.95
C VAL A 313 12.34 9.60 -1.50
N THR A 314 13.30 9.36 -2.41
CA THR A 314 14.73 9.52 -2.11
C THR A 314 15.07 10.95 -1.69
N ALA A 315 14.54 11.97 -2.35
CA ALA A 315 14.77 13.36 -1.97
C ALA A 315 14.15 13.69 -0.60
N ALA A 316 13.00 13.11 -0.29
CA ALA A 316 12.32 13.29 0.99
C ALA A 316 13.15 12.79 2.17
N THR A 317 13.87 11.66 2.02
CA THR A 317 14.77 11.15 3.08
C THR A 317 15.87 12.12 3.51
N ARG A 318 16.18 13.13 2.69
CA ARG A 318 17.25 14.11 2.90
C ARG A 318 16.74 15.52 3.17
N SER A 319 15.43 15.73 3.08
CA SER A 319 14.83 17.06 3.12
C SER A 319 13.81 17.20 4.23
N LEU A 320 13.19 16.10 4.67
CA LEU A 320 12.19 16.10 5.73
C LEU A 320 12.86 16.06 7.10
N THR A 321 12.63 17.08 7.90
CA THR A 321 13.29 17.25 9.20
C THR A 321 12.97 16.07 10.12
N SER A 322 11.71 15.69 10.20
CA SER A 322 11.26 14.60 11.07
C SER A 322 11.80 13.23 10.64
N PHE A 323 12.15 13.02 9.36
CA PHE A 323 12.81 11.79 8.92
C PHE A 323 14.30 11.82 9.26
N ILE A 324 14.99 12.94 9.01
CA ILE A 324 16.40 13.14 9.38
C ILE A 324 16.60 12.98 10.90
N ASP A 325 15.64 13.47 11.69
CA ASP A 325 15.63 13.40 13.15
C ASP A 325 15.08 12.07 13.68
N HIS A 326 14.70 11.14 12.79
CA HIS A 326 14.19 9.81 13.11
C HIS A 326 12.90 9.80 13.96
N ASP A 327 12.09 10.86 13.85
CA ASP A 327 10.80 11.03 14.54
C ASP A 327 9.67 10.22 13.91
N GLN A 328 9.75 9.95 12.61
CA GLN A 328 8.72 9.19 11.91
C GLN A 328 8.89 7.67 12.05
N PRO A 329 7.79 6.89 12.21
CA PRO A 329 7.83 5.45 11.96
C PRO A 329 8.38 5.19 10.56
N PHE A 330 9.21 4.16 10.40
CA PHE A 330 9.77 3.85 9.09
C PHE A 330 8.65 3.40 8.14
N PRO A 331 8.38 4.13 7.04
CA PRO A 331 7.24 3.87 6.18
C PRO A 331 7.55 2.74 5.19
N ILE A 332 6.56 1.89 4.93
CA ILE A 332 6.62 0.82 3.94
C ILE A 332 5.33 0.82 3.15
N ILE A 333 5.42 0.67 1.83
CA ILE A 333 4.26 0.42 0.98
C ILE A 333 4.36 -0.97 0.38
N ALA A 334 3.28 -1.74 0.44
CA ALA A 334 3.20 -3.05 -0.22
C ALA A 334 2.53 -2.96 -1.60
N THR A 335 3.00 -3.76 -2.55
CA THR A 335 2.45 -3.94 -3.89
C THR A 335 2.73 -5.38 -4.33
N ILE A 336 2.09 -5.85 -5.39
CA ILE A 336 2.37 -7.18 -5.95
C ILE A 336 2.76 -7.08 -7.42
N GLU A 337 3.59 -8.01 -7.86
CA GLU A 337 3.89 -8.18 -9.28
C GLU A 337 2.82 -9.04 -9.96
N LYS A 338 2.55 -8.72 -11.23
CA LYS A 338 1.66 -9.49 -12.10
C LYS A 338 2.38 -9.82 -13.39
N ASP A 339 2.44 -11.11 -13.72
CA ASP A 339 2.89 -11.56 -15.03
C ASP A 339 1.81 -11.24 -16.09
N PRO A 340 2.10 -10.37 -17.07
CA PRO A 340 1.13 -10.02 -18.11
C PRO A 340 0.75 -11.21 -19.02
N VAL A 341 1.58 -12.25 -19.09
CA VAL A 341 1.32 -13.46 -19.88
C VAL A 341 0.31 -14.37 -19.16
N ASN A 342 0.28 -14.34 -17.83
CA ASN A 342 -0.63 -15.15 -17.03
C ASN A 342 -1.22 -14.36 -15.83
N PRO A 343 -2.11 -13.40 -16.09
CA PRO A 343 -2.61 -12.47 -15.07
C PRO A 343 -3.43 -13.14 -13.95
N GLU A 344 -3.98 -14.34 -14.21
CA GLU A 344 -4.77 -15.13 -13.25
C GLU A 344 -3.91 -15.99 -12.31
N ALA A 345 -2.60 -16.09 -12.54
CA ALA A 345 -1.71 -16.92 -11.72
C ALA A 345 -1.46 -16.35 -10.31
N SER A 346 -1.58 -15.03 -10.12
CA SER A 346 -1.29 -14.39 -8.83
C SER A 346 -2.48 -14.53 -7.88
N THR A 347 -2.54 -15.66 -7.19
CA THR A 347 -3.44 -15.93 -6.05
C THR A 347 -2.76 -15.57 -4.73
N ASN A 348 -3.48 -15.64 -3.60
CA ASN A 348 -2.88 -15.42 -2.27
C ASN A 348 -1.71 -16.38 -1.95
N LEU A 349 -1.64 -17.54 -2.60
CA LEU A 349 -0.60 -18.57 -2.37
C LEU A 349 0.66 -18.32 -3.20
N ASP A 350 0.48 -17.82 -4.43
CA ASP A 350 1.51 -17.70 -5.47
C ASP A 350 1.86 -16.25 -5.80
N SER A 351 1.26 -15.26 -5.12
CA SER A 351 1.53 -13.84 -5.38
C SER A 351 2.97 -13.47 -5.01
N HIS A 352 3.62 -12.69 -5.87
CA HIS A 352 4.94 -12.12 -5.62
C HIS A 352 4.78 -10.80 -4.87
N CYS A 353 4.98 -10.83 -3.56
CA CYS A 353 4.82 -9.65 -2.71
C CYS A 353 6.06 -8.76 -2.80
N PHE A 354 5.87 -7.49 -3.11
CA PHE A 354 6.92 -6.49 -3.15
C PHE A 354 6.69 -5.42 -2.07
N GLU A 355 7.78 -4.85 -1.60
CA GLU A 355 7.75 -3.68 -0.74
C GLU A 355 8.58 -2.54 -1.33
N ILE A 356 8.10 -1.34 -1.06
CA ILE A 356 8.74 -0.07 -1.37
C ILE A 356 9.05 0.58 -0.03
N THR A 357 10.34 0.73 0.27
CA THR A 357 10.83 1.48 1.45
C THR A 357 11.49 2.78 0.99
N PRO A 358 11.78 3.73 1.88
CA PRO A 358 12.53 4.93 1.54
C PRO A 358 13.90 4.69 0.90
N TYR A 359 14.46 3.48 1.05
CA TYR A 359 15.82 3.17 0.62
C TYR A 359 15.87 2.13 -0.49
N GLU A 360 14.94 1.18 -0.54
CA GLU A 360 15.00 0.04 -1.46
C GLU A 360 13.61 -0.41 -1.93
N PHE A 361 13.62 -1.10 -3.07
CA PHE A 361 12.47 -1.72 -3.70
C PHE A 361 12.80 -3.19 -3.99
N GLY A 362 11.90 -4.10 -3.68
CA GLY A 362 12.16 -5.52 -3.90
C GLY A 362 11.22 -6.44 -3.15
N SER A 363 11.63 -7.69 -2.98
CA SER A 363 10.83 -8.75 -2.38
C SER A 363 11.67 -9.65 -1.48
N TRP A 364 11.07 -10.06 -0.35
CA TRP A 364 11.60 -11.11 0.52
C TRP A 364 11.18 -12.51 0.08
N ASP A 365 10.19 -12.65 -0.80
CA ASP A 365 9.73 -13.96 -1.26
C ASP A 365 10.84 -14.65 -2.05
N SER A 366 10.95 -15.97 -1.92
CA SER A 366 11.99 -16.78 -2.56
C SER A 366 12.02 -16.67 -4.08
N TYR A 367 10.91 -16.22 -4.69
CA TYR A 367 10.78 -16.06 -6.13
C TYR A 367 11.74 -14.99 -6.71
N LEU A 368 12.01 -13.93 -5.95
CA LEU A 368 12.98 -12.89 -6.31
C LEU A 368 14.12 -12.80 -5.28
N ASN A 369 13.78 -12.79 -3.99
CA ASN A 369 14.72 -12.75 -2.87
C ASN A 369 15.80 -11.65 -3.00
N ALA A 370 15.40 -10.45 -3.44
CA ALA A 370 16.32 -9.39 -3.79
C ALA A 370 15.70 -7.99 -3.73
N PHE A 371 16.59 -7.01 -3.52
CA PHE A 371 16.29 -5.58 -3.43
C PHE A 371 17.23 -4.75 -4.29
N VAL A 372 16.73 -3.63 -4.80
CA VAL A 372 17.51 -2.58 -5.49
C VAL A 372 17.30 -1.25 -4.76
N PRO A 373 18.32 -0.38 -4.63
CA PRO A 373 18.13 0.93 -4.04
C PRO A 373 17.12 1.76 -4.84
N LEU A 374 16.14 2.31 -4.13
CA LEU A 374 15.00 3.03 -4.71
C LEU A 374 15.46 4.19 -5.61
N LYS A 375 16.54 4.86 -5.18
CA LYS A 375 17.18 5.96 -5.90
C LYS A 375 17.51 5.64 -7.36
N TYR A 376 17.83 4.38 -7.68
CA TYR A 376 18.32 3.99 -9.00
C TYR A 376 17.25 3.34 -9.89
N LEU A 377 15.98 3.36 -9.49
CA LEU A 377 14.89 2.92 -10.35
C LEU A 377 14.88 3.68 -11.68
N GLY A 378 14.48 3.00 -12.76
CA GLY A 378 14.55 3.50 -14.13
C GLY A 378 15.93 3.33 -14.80
N SER A 379 16.95 2.85 -14.09
CA SER A 379 18.25 2.53 -14.71
C SER A 379 18.16 1.25 -15.52
N SER A 380 18.75 1.23 -16.72
CA SER A 380 18.91 -0.02 -17.48
C SER A 380 19.97 -0.90 -16.83
N LEU A 381 19.54 -1.92 -16.09
CA LEU A 381 20.40 -2.87 -15.39
C LEU A 381 20.37 -4.24 -16.06
N LYS A 382 21.50 -4.95 -16.03
CA LYS A 382 21.63 -6.36 -16.38
C LYS A 382 22.41 -7.05 -15.27
N ALA A 383 21.80 -8.04 -14.63
CA ALA A 383 22.36 -8.72 -13.45
C ALA A 383 22.88 -7.72 -12.37
N GLY A 384 22.08 -6.68 -12.13
CA GLY A 384 22.36 -5.64 -11.14
C GLY A 384 23.41 -4.60 -11.52
N LYS A 385 24.00 -4.64 -12.72
CA LYS A 385 24.97 -3.64 -13.21
C LYS A 385 24.38 -2.80 -14.32
N SER A 386 24.71 -1.51 -14.35
CA SER A 386 24.25 -0.62 -15.43
C SER A 386 24.83 -1.04 -16.78
N THR A 387 23.98 -1.04 -17.80
CA THR A 387 24.37 -1.27 -19.20
C THR A 387 24.81 0.00 -19.91
N ASN A 388 24.58 1.18 -19.32
CA ASN A 388 25.00 2.46 -19.86
C ASN A 388 26.37 2.84 -19.27
N ILE A 389 27.42 2.65 -20.06
CA ILE A 389 28.82 2.83 -19.64
C ILE A 389 29.41 4.03 -20.40
N SER A 390 30.31 4.78 -19.77
CA SER A 390 31.07 5.84 -20.43
C SER A 390 31.89 5.31 -21.61
N LEU A 391 32.17 6.17 -22.58
CA LEU A 391 32.90 5.80 -23.81
C LEU A 391 34.30 5.22 -23.55
N ASP A 392 34.93 5.64 -22.45
CA ASP A 392 36.25 5.19 -22.00
C ASP A 392 36.17 4.00 -21.01
N GLY A 393 34.97 3.55 -20.64
CA GLY A 393 34.75 2.43 -19.73
C GLY A 393 35.06 2.71 -18.25
N THR A 394 35.34 3.96 -17.87
CA THR A 394 35.82 4.30 -16.52
C THR A 394 34.69 4.43 -15.49
N PHE A 395 33.46 4.74 -15.91
CA PHE A 395 32.29 4.78 -15.03
C PHE A 395 31.00 4.40 -15.78
N ALA A 396 29.95 4.12 -15.02
CA ALA A 396 28.63 3.84 -15.56
C ALA A 396 27.63 4.95 -15.19
N TYR A 397 26.58 5.09 -16.00
CA TYR A 397 25.47 6.00 -15.77
C TYR A 397 24.27 5.25 -15.22
N CYS A 398 23.59 5.84 -14.27
CA CYS A 398 22.32 5.37 -13.72
C CYS A 398 21.28 6.50 -13.77
N VAL A 399 20.03 6.16 -13.52
CA VAL A 399 18.89 7.09 -13.51
C VAL A 399 18.50 7.37 -12.06
N SER A 400 18.09 8.60 -11.79
CA SER A 400 17.51 9.02 -10.52
C SER A 400 16.23 9.81 -10.77
N GLY A 401 15.33 9.84 -9.79
CA GLY A 401 14.09 10.60 -9.87
C GLY A 401 12.91 9.85 -10.51
N PHE A 402 13.07 8.57 -10.81
CA PHE A 402 11.96 7.69 -11.20
C PHE A 402 11.02 7.40 -10.03
N ASP A 403 11.54 7.43 -8.80
CA ASP A 403 10.88 7.16 -7.53
C ASP A 403 9.95 8.31 -7.07
N ASN A 404 9.14 8.81 -8.00
CA ASN A 404 8.15 9.85 -7.72
C ASN A 404 7.18 9.38 -6.64
N VAL A 405 6.97 10.24 -5.64
CA VAL A 405 6.10 9.93 -4.49
C VAL A 405 4.69 9.55 -4.93
N GLY A 406 4.09 10.33 -5.85
CA GLY A 406 2.75 10.09 -6.35
C GLY A 406 2.66 8.78 -7.12
N PHE A 407 3.61 8.51 -8.01
CA PHE A 407 3.70 7.26 -8.76
C PHE A 407 3.79 6.03 -7.84
N LEU A 408 4.72 6.02 -6.87
CA LEU A 408 4.89 4.90 -5.94
C LEU A 408 3.67 4.69 -5.03
N THR A 409 3.03 5.77 -4.57
CA THR A 409 1.75 5.70 -3.85
C THR A 409 0.64 5.14 -4.75
N GLY A 410 0.62 5.57 -6.01
CA GLY A 410 -0.30 5.10 -7.04
C GLY A 410 -0.13 3.61 -7.33
N THR A 411 1.09 3.10 -7.42
CA THR A 411 1.42 1.69 -7.68
C THR A 411 0.73 0.74 -6.71
N SER A 412 0.75 1.06 -5.41
CA SER A 412 0.07 0.25 -4.39
C SER A 412 -1.45 0.31 -4.46
N SER A 413 -2.00 1.24 -5.24
CA SER A 413 -3.44 1.48 -5.40
C SER A 413 -3.89 1.51 -6.86
N SER A 414 -3.17 0.82 -7.76
CA SER A 414 -3.46 0.82 -9.20
C SER A 414 -4.79 0.15 -9.58
N LEU A 415 -5.56 -0.37 -8.61
CA LEU A 415 -6.91 -0.89 -8.81
C LEU A 415 -7.83 0.12 -9.53
N PHE A 416 -7.67 1.43 -9.29
CA PHE A 416 -8.48 2.49 -9.90
C PHE A 416 -8.20 2.69 -11.41
N ASN A 417 -7.11 2.11 -11.95
CA ASN A 417 -6.82 2.15 -13.39
C ASN A 417 -7.87 1.37 -14.21
N HIS A 418 -8.53 0.38 -13.62
CA HIS A 418 -9.61 -0.37 -14.26
C HIS A 418 -10.86 0.49 -14.51
N ILE A 419 -11.10 1.52 -13.68
CA ILE A 419 -12.19 2.49 -13.89
C ILE A 419 -11.91 3.33 -15.15
N PHE A 420 -10.67 3.80 -15.31
CA PHE A 420 -10.26 4.53 -16.51
C PHE A 420 -10.48 3.68 -17.77
N MET A 421 -10.17 2.38 -17.70
CA MET A 421 -10.40 1.44 -18.80
C MET A 421 -11.89 1.18 -19.08
N ALA A 422 -12.72 1.06 -18.05
CA ALA A 422 -14.16 0.88 -18.20
C ALA A 422 -14.81 2.10 -18.88
N VAL A 423 -14.45 3.30 -18.43
CA VAL A 423 -14.89 4.58 -19.03
C VAL A 423 -14.38 4.70 -20.47
N TYR A 424 -13.16 4.26 -20.75
CA TYR A 424 -12.61 4.26 -22.11
C TYR A 424 -13.37 3.32 -23.07
N LYS A 425 -13.58 2.05 -22.70
CA LYS A 425 -14.31 1.08 -23.52
C LYS A 425 -15.75 1.54 -23.83
N LEU A 426 -16.38 2.25 -22.90
CA LEU A 426 -17.68 2.86 -23.12
C LEU A 426 -17.62 3.94 -24.21
N LEU A 427 -16.63 4.83 -24.14
CA LEU A 427 -16.46 5.91 -25.11
C LEU A 427 -16.15 5.36 -26.51
N GLU A 428 -15.38 4.28 -26.61
CA GLU A 428 -14.99 3.64 -27.88
C GLU A 428 -16.18 3.06 -28.66
N ARG A 429 -17.21 2.51 -28.00
CA ARG A 429 -18.38 1.89 -28.67
C ARG A 429 -19.37 2.88 -29.28
N TYR A 430 -19.35 4.14 -28.89
CA TYR A 430 -20.43 5.07 -29.24
C TYR A 430 -20.38 5.66 -30.67
N GLN A 431 -19.42 5.26 -31.54
CA GLN A 431 -19.26 5.74 -32.93
C GLN A 431 -19.53 7.25 -33.13
N LEU A 432 -19.22 8.06 -32.13
CA LEU A 432 -19.36 9.51 -32.22
C LEU A 432 -18.05 10.05 -32.81
N GLU A 433 -18.12 11.05 -33.69
CA GLU A 433 -16.93 11.75 -34.23
C GLU A 433 -15.98 12.27 -33.11
N THR A 434 -16.48 12.38 -31.88
CA THR A 434 -15.74 12.70 -30.65
C THR A 434 -14.77 11.60 -30.18
N VAL A 435 -14.98 10.34 -30.57
CA VAL A 435 -14.12 9.19 -30.23
C VAL A 435 -12.77 9.26 -30.96
N SER A 436 -12.72 9.83 -32.16
CA SER A 436 -11.46 10.06 -32.87
C SER A 436 -10.57 11.08 -32.14
N ALA A 437 -11.16 12.10 -31.50
CA ALA A 437 -10.42 13.09 -30.72
C ALA A 437 -9.96 12.53 -29.36
N ILE A 438 -10.79 11.75 -28.66
CA ILE A 438 -10.43 11.09 -27.40
C ILE A 438 -9.40 9.98 -27.65
N GLY A 439 -9.59 9.19 -28.69
CA GLY A 439 -8.63 8.21 -29.18
C GLY A 439 -7.32 8.86 -29.63
N ALA A 440 -7.36 10.02 -30.31
CA ALA A 440 -6.15 10.78 -30.66
C ALA A 440 -5.47 11.39 -29.44
N ILE A 441 -6.23 11.84 -28.43
CA ILE A 441 -5.69 12.27 -27.13
C ILE A 441 -5.00 11.06 -26.49
N LEU A 442 -5.68 9.95 -26.26
CA LEU A 442 -5.09 8.75 -25.64
C LEU A 442 -3.91 8.17 -26.44
N LYS A 443 -3.96 8.24 -27.77
CA LYS A 443 -2.85 7.91 -28.67
C LYS A 443 -1.67 8.87 -28.49
N SER A 444 -1.92 10.18 -28.41
CA SER A 444 -0.88 11.17 -28.06
C SER A 444 -0.33 10.97 -26.64
N LEU A 445 -1.16 10.43 -25.73
CA LEU A 445 -0.82 10.06 -24.35
C LEU A 445 -0.07 8.73 -24.24
N GLY A 446 -0.02 7.91 -25.30
CA GLY A 446 0.61 6.58 -25.27
C GLY A 446 -0.21 5.53 -24.51
N LEU A 447 -1.52 5.77 -24.35
CA LEU A 447 -2.47 4.94 -23.60
C LEU A 447 -3.39 4.12 -24.52
N SER A 448 -3.12 4.10 -25.83
CA SER A 448 -3.87 3.31 -26.82
C SER A 448 -3.18 1.98 -27.11
N SER A 449 -3.97 0.92 -27.28
CA SER A 449 -3.52 -0.42 -27.70
C SER A 449 -2.83 -0.47 -29.07
N GLU A 450 -2.98 0.57 -29.90
CA GLU A 450 -2.46 0.64 -31.28
C GLU A 450 -1.02 1.16 -31.44
N TRP A 451 -0.22 1.33 -30.38
CA TRP A 451 1.17 1.81 -30.56
C TRP A 451 2.10 0.71 -31.11
N ASN A 452 1.88 0.34 -32.37
CA ASN A 452 2.60 -0.65 -33.18
C ASN A 452 4.01 -0.19 -33.64
N CYS A 453 4.63 0.80 -32.99
CA CYS A 453 5.96 1.27 -33.39
C CYS A 453 7.12 0.68 -32.58
N LEU A 454 6.84 -0.25 -31.65
CA LEU A 454 7.82 -1.10 -30.99
C LEU A 454 7.31 -2.54 -31.10
N LYS A 455 8.10 -3.42 -31.73
CA LYS A 455 7.73 -4.81 -32.03
C LYS A 455 7.74 -5.72 -30.79
N THR A 456 6.84 -5.50 -29.83
CA THR A 456 6.52 -6.49 -28.80
C THR A 456 5.03 -6.41 -28.44
N PRO A 457 4.30 -7.54 -28.42
CA PRO A 457 2.98 -7.58 -27.77
C PRO A 457 3.19 -7.32 -26.26
N HIS A 458 2.15 -6.95 -25.51
CA HIS A 458 2.13 -6.79 -24.03
C HIS A 458 2.36 -5.39 -23.42
N LEU A 459 1.96 -4.27 -24.06
CA LEU A 459 1.74 -3.04 -23.28
C LEU A 459 0.47 -3.16 -22.42
N HIS A 460 0.65 -3.19 -21.09
CA HIS A 460 -0.40 -3.15 -20.07
C HIS A 460 -0.42 -1.77 -19.37
N PRO A 461 -1.03 -0.73 -19.99
CA PRO A 461 -1.07 0.61 -19.43
C PRO A 461 -1.87 0.71 -18.12
N ASP A 462 -2.67 -0.30 -17.82
CA ASP A 462 -3.44 -0.51 -16.60
C ASP A 462 -2.56 -0.88 -15.39
N TYR A 463 -1.36 -1.41 -15.61
CA TYR A 463 -0.42 -1.72 -14.55
C TYR A 463 0.52 -0.54 -14.27
N ALA A 464 1.08 -0.49 -13.06
CA ALA A 464 2.19 0.40 -12.76
C ALA A 464 3.47 -0.15 -13.41
N LEU A 465 3.99 0.59 -14.38
CA LEU A 465 5.08 0.12 -15.22
C LEU A 465 6.43 0.61 -14.71
N PHE A 466 7.27 -0.34 -14.26
CA PHE A 466 8.65 -0.13 -13.86
C PHE A 466 9.53 -0.58 -15.03
N SER A 467 9.77 0.37 -15.94
CA SER A 467 10.49 0.15 -17.19
C SER A 467 11.67 1.13 -17.27
N PRO A 468 12.92 0.64 -17.39
CA PRO A 468 13.32 -0.78 -17.43
C PRO A 468 13.20 -1.50 -16.08
N ASN A 469 13.07 -2.83 -16.13
CA ASN A 469 13.07 -3.71 -14.96
C ASN A 469 14.44 -3.72 -14.27
N PRO A 470 14.53 -3.35 -12.97
CA PRO A 470 15.81 -3.33 -12.26
C PRO A 470 16.40 -4.73 -11.97
N PHE A 471 15.60 -5.79 -12.08
CA PHE A 471 16.00 -7.18 -11.81
C PHE A 471 16.24 -7.99 -13.10
N PHE A 472 16.32 -7.32 -14.26
CA PHE A 472 16.55 -7.99 -15.53
C PHE A 472 17.86 -8.80 -15.51
N GLU A 473 17.75 -10.07 -15.91
CA GLU A 473 18.80 -11.11 -15.88
C GLU A 473 19.46 -11.32 -14.51
N TYR A 474 18.79 -10.96 -13.40
CA TYR A 474 19.25 -11.32 -12.06
C TYR A 474 18.87 -12.78 -11.72
N GLY A 475 19.76 -13.51 -11.03
CA GLY A 475 19.45 -14.85 -10.51
C GLY A 475 19.24 -15.95 -11.56
N THR A 476 19.63 -15.74 -12.82
CA THR A 476 19.36 -16.64 -13.97
C THR A 476 19.99 -18.05 -13.86
N GLN A 477 20.86 -18.29 -12.88
CA GLN A 477 21.40 -19.63 -12.61
C GLN A 477 20.44 -20.52 -11.81
N ASN A 478 19.42 -19.93 -11.17
CA ASN A 478 18.35 -20.63 -10.46
C ASN A 478 17.04 -20.54 -11.25
N ALA A 479 17.10 -20.86 -12.55
CA ALA A 479 16.04 -20.79 -13.55
C ALA A 479 14.63 -21.04 -12.97
N ASN A 480 13.78 -20.00 -12.94
CA ASN A 480 12.30 -20.08 -12.86
C ASN A 480 11.59 -18.73 -12.61
N SER A 481 12.27 -17.57 -12.49
CA SER A 481 11.57 -16.29 -12.28
C SER A 481 11.26 -15.56 -13.60
N SER A 482 9.97 -15.43 -13.96
CA SER A 482 9.50 -14.61 -15.09
C SER A 482 9.98 -13.15 -14.97
N ILE A 483 10.20 -12.68 -13.73
CA ILE A 483 10.72 -11.35 -13.42
C ILE A 483 12.09 -11.12 -14.04
N SER A 484 13.03 -12.07 -13.99
CA SER A 484 14.39 -11.85 -14.52
C SER A 484 14.46 -11.94 -16.05
N GLU A 485 13.48 -12.59 -16.67
CA GLU A 485 13.38 -12.74 -18.14
C GLU A 485 12.66 -11.55 -18.78
N SER A 486 11.80 -10.85 -18.04
CA SER A 486 11.04 -9.71 -18.54
C SER A 486 11.87 -8.42 -18.53
N PRO A 487 11.93 -7.66 -19.64
CA PRO A 487 12.58 -6.35 -19.69
C PRO A 487 11.84 -5.27 -18.88
N ASP A 488 10.59 -5.52 -18.55
CA ASP A 488 9.67 -4.61 -17.86
C ASP A 488 9.05 -5.29 -16.65
N LEU A 489 8.82 -4.53 -15.58
CA LEU A 489 8.17 -5.01 -14.37
C LEU A 489 6.79 -4.37 -14.22
N TYR A 490 5.78 -5.21 -14.00
CA TYR A 490 4.38 -4.82 -13.95
C TYR A 490 3.83 -4.99 -12.54
N MET A 491 3.52 -3.87 -11.89
CA MET A 491 3.06 -3.84 -10.51
C MET A 491 1.58 -3.45 -10.44
N VAL A 492 0.86 -4.01 -9.48
CA VAL A 492 -0.56 -3.69 -9.25
C VAL A 492 -0.84 -3.40 -7.78
N ASP A 493 -2.10 -3.12 -7.47
CA ASP A 493 -2.56 -2.91 -6.10
C ASP A 493 -2.19 -4.12 -5.24
N GLY A 494 -1.56 -3.88 -4.09
CA GLY A 494 -1.09 -4.97 -3.25
C GLY A 494 -2.20 -5.83 -2.64
N GLY A 495 -3.45 -5.36 -2.63
CA GLY A 495 -4.60 -6.13 -2.15
C GLY A 495 -5.26 -7.02 -3.22
N ASP A 496 -4.79 -6.98 -4.47
CA ASP A 496 -5.40 -7.68 -5.61
C ASP A 496 -5.32 -9.21 -5.51
N ASP A 497 -4.34 -9.74 -4.76
CA ASP A 497 -4.21 -11.17 -4.44
C ASP A 497 -5.10 -11.62 -3.26
N GLY A 498 -5.84 -10.69 -2.65
CA GLY A 498 -6.66 -10.95 -1.47
C GLY A 498 -5.92 -10.87 -0.13
N LEU A 499 -4.64 -10.47 -0.11
CA LEU A 499 -3.83 -10.21 1.08
C LEU A 499 -3.84 -8.71 1.41
N ASN A 500 -5.02 -8.16 1.62
CA ASN A 500 -5.25 -6.72 1.72
C ASN A 500 -4.72 -6.06 3.01
N ILE A 501 -3.95 -6.78 3.86
CA ILE A 501 -3.24 -6.23 5.03
C ILE A 501 -1.75 -6.50 4.85
N PRO A 502 -0.85 -5.50 4.95
CA PRO A 502 0.57 -5.67 4.68
C PRO A 502 1.30 -6.34 5.86
N PHE A 503 1.03 -7.62 6.10
CA PHE A 503 1.76 -8.42 7.09
C PHE A 503 3.16 -8.82 6.62
N HIS A 504 3.31 -9.06 5.32
CA HIS A 504 4.55 -9.60 4.73
C HIS A 504 5.82 -8.81 5.14
N PRO A 505 5.84 -7.47 5.10
CA PRO A 505 6.98 -6.69 5.58
C PRO A 505 7.36 -6.95 7.05
N PHE A 506 6.43 -7.35 7.90
CA PHE A 506 6.66 -7.45 9.35
C PHE A 506 6.97 -8.86 9.84
N LEU A 507 6.89 -9.86 8.96
CA LEU A 507 7.15 -11.25 9.29
C LEU A 507 8.58 -11.69 9.00
N THR A 508 9.40 -10.83 8.38
CA THR A 508 10.84 -11.05 8.20
C THR A 508 11.59 -10.95 9.53
N ALA A 509 12.44 -11.96 9.81
CA ALA A 509 13.26 -12.00 11.02
C ALA A 509 14.22 -10.80 11.13
N ALA A 510 14.66 -10.26 9.98
CA ALA A 510 15.57 -9.11 9.90
C ALA A 510 15.03 -7.86 10.64
N ARG A 511 13.71 -7.63 10.57
CA ARG A 511 13.06 -6.49 11.24
C ARG A 511 12.79 -6.73 12.71
N GLY A 512 12.79 -7.98 13.18
CA GLY A 512 12.68 -8.32 14.60
C GLY A 512 11.46 -7.70 15.29
N ILE A 513 10.30 -7.69 14.62
CA ILE A 513 9.06 -7.10 15.13
C ILE A 513 8.54 -7.93 16.31
N ASP A 514 8.15 -7.27 17.40
CA ASP A 514 7.56 -7.92 18.57
C ASP A 514 6.03 -7.98 18.49
N ILE A 515 5.44 -6.91 17.96
CA ILE A 515 3.98 -6.73 17.89
C ILE A 515 3.57 -5.99 16.61
N ILE A 516 2.52 -6.48 15.96
CA ILE A 516 1.86 -5.82 14.83
C ILE A 516 0.48 -5.36 15.27
N LEU A 517 0.20 -4.07 15.14
CA LEU A 517 -1.13 -3.49 15.27
C LEU A 517 -1.76 -3.45 13.88
N ALA A 518 -2.60 -4.42 13.57
CA ALA A 518 -3.22 -4.57 12.26
C ALA A 518 -4.61 -3.94 12.26
N TYR A 519 -4.85 -3.04 11.30
CA TYR A 519 -6.13 -2.39 11.08
C TYR A 519 -6.67 -2.79 9.72
N ASP A 520 -7.80 -3.46 9.75
CA ASP A 520 -8.48 -4.00 8.60
C ASP A 520 -9.71 -3.14 8.26
N MET A 521 -9.66 -2.50 7.10
CA MET A 521 -10.71 -1.69 6.50
C MET A 521 -11.15 -2.28 5.15
N SER A 522 -10.89 -3.58 4.95
CA SER A 522 -11.20 -4.32 3.74
C SER A 522 -12.68 -4.27 3.39
N ASN A 523 -12.96 -4.26 2.09
CA ASN A 523 -14.31 -4.29 1.56
C ASN A 523 -14.77 -5.75 1.43
N GLU A 524 -15.35 -6.32 2.49
CA GLU A 524 -15.84 -7.71 2.48
C GLU A 524 -17.38 -7.74 2.61
N LEU A 525 -17.90 -8.17 3.77
CA LEU A 525 -19.34 -8.29 4.00
C LEU A 525 -19.94 -6.93 4.34
N SER A 526 -20.87 -6.44 3.52
CA SER A 526 -21.49 -5.12 3.70
C SER A 526 -20.49 -3.97 3.87
N ASN A 527 -19.34 -4.07 3.19
CA ASN A 527 -18.21 -3.15 3.23
C ASN A 527 -17.49 -3.08 4.60
N TYR A 528 -17.69 -4.12 5.45
CA TYR A 528 -16.94 -4.38 6.67
C TYR A 528 -16.09 -5.65 6.54
N PRO A 529 -14.98 -5.77 7.28
CA PRO A 529 -14.21 -7.00 7.33
C PRO A 529 -14.98 -8.15 7.99
N ASN A 530 -14.89 -9.34 7.39
CA ASN A 530 -15.39 -10.61 7.92
C ASN A 530 -14.27 -11.60 8.26
N GLY A 531 -13.00 -11.28 7.93
CA GLY A 531 -11.84 -12.12 8.23
C GLY A 531 -11.31 -12.96 7.07
N THR A 532 -11.87 -12.84 5.86
CA THR A 532 -11.36 -13.57 4.70
C THR A 532 -9.88 -13.21 4.41
N VAL A 533 -9.48 -11.95 4.58
CA VAL A 533 -8.06 -11.54 4.45
C VAL A 533 -7.14 -12.25 5.46
N LEU A 534 -7.56 -12.40 6.72
CA LEU A 534 -6.79 -13.13 7.74
C LEU A 534 -6.63 -14.60 7.37
N GLN A 535 -7.73 -15.24 6.93
CA GLN A 535 -7.71 -16.64 6.53
C GLN A 535 -6.80 -16.87 5.33
N ARG A 536 -6.86 -16.01 4.30
CA ARG A 536 -5.99 -16.07 3.12
C ARG A 536 -4.52 -15.89 3.47
N THR A 537 -4.22 -14.97 4.39
CA THR A 537 -2.86 -14.75 4.89
C THR A 537 -2.35 -15.98 5.61
N SER A 538 -3.16 -16.56 6.51
CA SER A 538 -2.80 -17.79 7.24
C SER A 538 -2.53 -18.96 6.29
N GLN A 539 -3.37 -19.14 5.27
CA GLN A 539 -3.18 -20.15 4.22
C GLN A 539 -1.84 -19.98 3.49
N ARG A 540 -1.47 -18.74 3.10
CA ARG A 540 -0.17 -18.47 2.46
C ARG A 540 0.98 -18.94 3.35
N TYR A 541 0.94 -18.66 4.64
CA TYR A 541 2.05 -18.99 5.55
C TYR A 541 2.05 -20.43 6.07
N MET A 542 1.03 -21.22 5.73
CA MET A 542 0.94 -22.65 6.06
C MET A 542 1.45 -23.56 4.95
N GLN A 543 1.74 -23.03 3.76
CA GLN A 543 2.19 -23.84 2.63
C GLN A 543 3.64 -24.32 2.81
N THR A 544 3.89 -25.62 2.54
CA THR A 544 5.23 -26.22 2.62
C THR A 544 5.71 -26.84 1.30
N ASN A 545 4.80 -27.10 0.35
CA ASN A 545 5.08 -27.85 -0.88
C ASN A 545 4.81 -27.02 -2.17
N ASN A 546 4.87 -25.70 -2.09
CA ASN A 546 4.69 -24.85 -3.26
C ASN A 546 6.01 -24.77 -4.05
N PRO A 547 6.05 -25.22 -5.32
CA PRO A 547 7.28 -25.23 -6.12
C PRO A 547 7.71 -23.83 -6.61
N LYS A 548 6.82 -22.83 -6.55
CA LYS A 548 7.09 -21.46 -7.02
C LYS A 548 7.57 -20.54 -5.90
N ILE A 549 6.91 -20.62 -4.74
CA ILE A 549 7.22 -19.77 -3.58
C ILE A 549 7.47 -20.63 -2.36
N GLN A 550 8.67 -20.46 -1.81
CA GLN A 550 9.06 -21.02 -0.53
C GLN A 550 8.83 -19.98 0.56
N ILE A 551 8.15 -20.40 1.63
CA ILE A 551 7.79 -19.54 2.74
C ILE A 551 8.63 -19.88 3.98
N PRO A 552 9.23 -18.89 4.66
CA PRO A 552 10.00 -19.15 5.87
C PRO A 552 9.13 -19.69 7.00
N CYS A 553 9.75 -20.51 7.86
CA CYS A 553 9.17 -21.05 9.08
C CYS A 553 10.11 -20.78 10.26
N PHE A 554 9.66 -20.99 11.50
CA PHE A 554 10.52 -20.83 12.67
C PHE A 554 10.63 -22.12 13.48
N GLN A 555 11.77 -22.30 14.14
CA GLN A 555 11.99 -23.45 15.01
C GLN A 555 11.72 -23.08 16.47
N ILE A 556 10.97 -23.92 17.18
CA ILE A 556 10.84 -23.80 18.64
C ILE A 556 12.22 -24.07 19.30
N PRO A 557 12.66 -23.22 20.26
CA PRO A 557 13.96 -23.42 20.90
C PRO A 557 14.13 -24.81 21.52
N ASN A 558 15.35 -25.34 21.42
CA ASN A 558 15.68 -26.68 21.88
C ASN A 558 15.44 -26.84 23.40
N GLY A 559 14.90 -27.99 23.81
CA GLY A 559 14.64 -28.29 25.23
C GLY A 559 13.24 -27.90 25.74
N ILE A 560 12.44 -27.24 24.91
CA ILE A 560 11.01 -26.97 25.21
C ILE A 560 10.14 -28.16 24.80
N THR A 561 10.39 -28.70 23.60
CA THR A 561 9.68 -29.86 23.05
C THR A 561 10.62 -31.07 23.01
N THR A 562 10.05 -32.29 23.03
CA THR A 562 10.81 -33.56 22.99
C THR A 562 11.44 -33.83 21.62
N LYS A 563 10.92 -33.23 20.56
CA LYS A 563 11.41 -33.31 19.18
C LYS A 563 11.57 -31.90 18.61
N ARG A 564 12.43 -31.76 17.60
CA ARG A 564 12.49 -30.52 16.80
C ARG A 564 11.13 -30.29 16.15
N THR A 565 10.58 -29.10 16.34
CA THR A 565 9.26 -28.72 15.84
C THR A 565 9.40 -27.41 15.08
N PHE A 566 8.95 -27.43 13.83
CA PHE A 566 8.89 -26.26 12.96
C PHE A 566 7.47 -25.74 12.93
N LYS A 567 7.33 -24.42 12.96
CA LYS A 567 6.05 -23.72 13.05
C LYS A 567 5.94 -22.69 11.94
N SER A 568 4.72 -22.46 11.45
CA SER A 568 4.44 -21.33 10.55
C SER A 568 4.82 -20.01 11.21
N ILE A 569 5.31 -19.03 10.45
CA ILE A 569 5.60 -17.68 10.98
C ILE A 569 4.35 -16.81 11.19
N PHE A 570 3.20 -17.23 10.67
CA PHE A 570 1.92 -16.56 10.89
C PHE A 570 1.02 -17.43 11.77
N PRO A 571 0.26 -16.84 12.71
CA PRO A 571 -0.57 -17.62 13.61
C PRO A 571 -1.79 -18.24 12.93
N LYS A 572 -2.39 -19.21 13.61
CA LYS A 572 -3.75 -19.68 13.31
C LYS A 572 -4.73 -18.52 13.51
N VAL A 573 -5.78 -18.49 12.71
CA VAL A 573 -6.81 -17.45 12.72
C VAL A 573 -8.20 -18.07 12.77
N PRO A 574 -9.20 -17.38 13.34
CA PRO A 574 -10.59 -17.84 13.27
C PRO A 574 -11.05 -17.87 11.81
N ALA A 575 -11.89 -18.85 11.48
CA ALA A 575 -12.57 -18.88 10.19
C ALA A 575 -13.54 -17.68 10.08
N PRO A 576 -13.80 -17.15 8.86
CA PRO A 576 -14.73 -16.03 8.68
C PRO A 576 -16.09 -16.26 9.32
N GLU A 577 -16.61 -17.49 9.25
CA GLU A 577 -17.88 -17.86 9.89
C GLU A 577 -17.82 -17.73 11.41
N GLN A 578 -16.69 -18.10 12.02
CA GLN A 578 -16.48 -17.96 13.47
C GLN A 578 -16.39 -16.48 13.87
N ILE A 579 -15.75 -15.64 13.05
CA ILE A 579 -15.67 -14.20 13.30
C ILE A 579 -17.07 -13.59 13.33
N ILE A 580 -17.89 -13.89 12.32
CA ILE A 580 -19.24 -13.34 12.21
C ILE A 580 -20.16 -13.89 13.30
N LEU A 581 -20.19 -15.22 13.52
CA LEU A 581 -21.11 -15.85 14.49
C LEU A 581 -20.79 -15.50 15.94
N ARG A 582 -19.53 -15.19 16.26
CA ARG A 582 -19.08 -14.84 17.62
C ARG A 582 -18.80 -13.34 17.80
N ASP A 583 -19.16 -12.50 16.82
CA ASP A 583 -18.91 -11.05 16.82
C ASP A 583 -17.43 -10.68 17.12
N LEU A 584 -16.46 -11.50 16.66
CA LEU A 584 -15.04 -11.31 16.97
C LEU A 584 -14.45 -10.06 16.28
N ASN A 585 -15.14 -9.52 15.27
CA ASN A 585 -14.75 -8.29 14.58
C ASN A 585 -15.19 -7.01 15.32
N ARG A 586 -15.92 -7.11 16.44
CA ARG A 586 -16.36 -5.92 17.22
C ARG A 586 -15.33 -5.44 18.25
N TYR A 587 -14.34 -6.27 18.57
CA TYR A 587 -13.33 -5.98 19.58
C TYR A 587 -11.94 -6.36 19.06
N PRO A 588 -10.87 -5.81 19.66
CA PRO A 588 -9.51 -6.22 19.29
C PRO A 588 -9.30 -7.73 19.49
N LEU A 589 -8.67 -8.40 18.54
CA LEU A 589 -8.36 -9.82 18.59
C LEU A 589 -6.84 -10.03 18.63
N PHE A 590 -6.33 -10.74 19.62
CA PHE A 590 -4.90 -11.06 19.69
C PHE A 590 -4.67 -12.42 19.02
N LEU A 591 -3.74 -12.48 18.07
CA LEU A 591 -3.36 -13.69 17.34
C LEU A 591 -1.90 -14.03 17.65
N GLY A 592 -1.62 -15.34 17.77
CA GLY A 592 -0.27 -15.83 18.04
C GLY A 592 0.21 -15.55 19.45
N CYS A 593 -0.67 -15.54 20.45
CA CYS A 593 -0.28 -15.26 21.82
C CYS A 593 0.70 -16.31 22.36
N ASP A 594 0.42 -17.58 22.14
CA ASP A 594 1.30 -18.68 22.50
C ASP A 594 2.13 -19.15 21.29
N ILE A 595 3.46 -19.20 21.43
CA ILE A 595 4.37 -19.59 20.33
C ILE A 595 4.29 -21.09 19.99
N ILE A 596 3.70 -21.91 20.86
CA ILE A 596 3.59 -23.37 20.68
C ILE A 596 2.18 -23.74 20.21
N GLU A 597 1.15 -23.21 20.87
CA GLU A 597 -0.25 -23.57 20.61
C GLU A 597 -0.83 -22.84 19.39
N ASP A 598 -0.53 -21.54 19.24
CA ASP A 598 -1.27 -20.66 18.31
C ASP A 598 -0.66 -20.62 16.90
N TYR A 599 0.38 -21.42 16.63
CA TYR A 599 1.05 -21.51 15.33
C TYR A 599 0.97 -22.95 14.79
N GLU A 600 0.71 -23.08 13.49
CA GLU A 600 0.58 -24.39 12.84
C GLU A 600 1.91 -25.13 12.82
N THR A 601 1.88 -26.45 13.08
CA THR A 601 3.07 -27.30 12.97
C THR A 601 3.27 -27.69 11.52
N LEU A 602 4.46 -27.41 10.98
CA LEU A 602 4.76 -27.66 9.57
C LEU A 602 5.69 -28.87 9.43
N ASP A 603 5.44 -29.67 8.40
CA ASP A 603 6.38 -30.70 7.95
C ASP A 603 7.34 -30.07 6.94
N VAL A 604 8.58 -29.86 7.39
CA VAL A 604 9.59 -29.08 6.67
C VAL A 604 10.71 -30.02 6.23
N THR A 605 10.85 -30.16 4.91
CA THR A 605 11.91 -30.94 4.27
C THR A 605 13.16 -30.10 3.98
N ASP A 606 12.97 -28.82 3.63
CA ASP A 606 14.04 -27.86 3.38
C ASP A 606 14.33 -27.01 4.62
N THR A 607 15.48 -27.25 5.25
CA THR A 607 15.89 -26.53 6.46
C THR A 607 16.50 -25.15 6.18
N ALA A 608 16.77 -24.77 4.92
CA ALA A 608 17.34 -23.46 4.59
C ALA A 608 16.39 -22.29 4.90
N LEU A 609 15.08 -22.57 4.93
CA LEU A 609 14.02 -21.60 5.19
C LEU A 609 13.66 -21.48 6.68
N VAL A 610 14.33 -22.27 7.53
CA VAL A 610 14.08 -22.28 8.97
C VAL A 610 14.81 -21.12 9.62
N ARG A 611 14.05 -20.30 10.35
CA ARG A 611 14.60 -19.24 11.19
C ARG A 611 14.86 -19.75 12.60
N HIS A 612 16.12 -19.69 13.01
CA HIS A 612 16.55 -19.99 14.38
C HIS A 612 16.53 -18.73 15.24
N ASP A 613 16.30 -18.89 16.55
CA ASP A 613 16.27 -17.80 17.53
C ASP A 613 15.30 -16.64 17.20
N TYR A 614 14.31 -16.93 16.37
CA TYR A 614 13.26 -16.02 15.94
C TYR A 614 11.94 -16.36 16.62
N LEU A 615 11.26 -15.34 17.15
CA LEU A 615 9.89 -15.43 17.62
C LEU A 615 9.03 -14.52 16.73
N PRO A 616 8.01 -15.05 16.02
CA PRO A 616 7.13 -14.25 15.19
C PRO A 616 6.35 -13.25 16.04
N PRO A 617 5.94 -12.09 15.50
CA PRO A 617 5.26 -11.04 16.26
C PRO A 617 3.91 -11.51 16.80
N LEU A 618 3.47 -10.92 17.92
CA LEU A 618 2.05 -11.01 18.33
C LEU A 618 1.24 -10.03 17.47
N ILE A 619 0.10 -10.46 16.94
CA ILE A 619 -0.75 -9.59 16.11
C ILE A 619 -1.95 -9.13 16.94
N VAL A 620 -2.16 -7.82 17.01
CA VAL A 620 -3.39 -7.22 17.54
C VAL A 620 -4.22 -6.75 16.35
N TYR A 621 -5.20 -7.55 15.99
CA TYR A 621 -6.09 -7.30 14.85
C TYR A 621 -7.30 -6.48 15.27
N HIS A 622 -7.59 -5.44 14.49
CA HIS A 622 -8.79 -4.62 14.59
C HIS A 622 -9.51 -4.64 13.24
N ALA A 623 -10.77 -5.05 13.24
CA ALA A 623 -11.63 -4.92 12.07
C ALA A 623 -12.41 -3.60 12.15
N ASN A 624 -12.51 -2.89 11.02
CA ASN A 624 -13.39 -1.75 10.90
C ASN A 624 -14.81 -2.16 11.28
N THR A 625 -15.40 -1.40 12.19
CA THR A 625 -16.77 -1.59 12.65
C THR A 625 -17.34 -0.22 13.02
N ASN A 626 -18.63 -0.17 13.31
CA ASN A 626 -19.27 1.05 13.77
C ASN A 626 -18.91 1.33 15.24
N CYS A 627 -17.97 2.23 15.45
CA CYS A 627 -17.53 2.76 16.74
C CYS A 627 -18.03 4.22 16.93
N GLY A 628 -19.27 4.50 16.52
CA GLY A 628 -19.90 5.82 16.63
C GLY A 628 -20.17 6.50 15.28
N TYR A 629 -19.70 5.94 14.17
CA TYR A 629 -20.02 6.39 12.83
C TYR A 629 -20.09 5.19 11.86
N ALA A 630 -21.04 5.22 10.93
CA ALA A 630 -21.18 4.20 9.90
C ALA A 630 -20.08 4.33 8.85
N SER A 631 -18.99 3.61 9.06
CA SER A 631 -17.75 3.72 8.29
C SER A 631 -17.63 2.74 7.10
N ASN A 632 -18.69 2.00 6.77
CA ASN A 632 -18.74 1.02 5.68
C ASN A 632 -19.03 1.66 4.32
N THR A 633 -18.36 2.77 4.02
CA THR A 633 -18.45 3.44 2.72
C THR A 633 -17.83 2.58 1.61
N SER A 634 -18.20 2.79 0.35
CA SER A 634 -17.60 2.08 -0.79
C SER A 634 -16.10 2.41 -0.93
N THR A 635 -15.31 1.45 -1.41
CA THR A 635 -13.90 1.70 -1.79
C THR A 635 -13.77 2.77 -2.89
N PHE A 636 -14.81 2.90 -3.72
CA PHE A 636 -14.90 3.87 -4.82
C PHE A 636 -15.70 5.13 -4.44
N GLN A 637 -15.87 5.40 -3.14
CA GLN A 637 -16.25 6.74 -2.70
C GLN A 637 -15.01 7.65 -2.81
N LEU A 638 -15.00 8.51 -3.83
CA LEU A 638 -13.88 9.37 -4.24
C LEU A 638 -13.98 10.81 -3.71
N SER A 639 -15.02 11.12 -2.93
CA SER A 639 -15.23 12.40 -2.26
C SER A 639 -15.92 12.23 -0.92
N TYR A 640 -15.56 13.09 0.02
CA TYR A 640 -16.11 13.17 1.37
C TYR A 640 -16.28 14.63 1.76
N ASN A 641 -17.46 14.97 2.27
CA ASN A 641 -17.68 16.26 2.91
C ASN A 641 -17.03 16.30 4.30
N ARG A 642 -16.94 17.48 4.89
CA ARG A 642 -16.25 17.67 6.18
C ARG A 642 -16.85 16.83 7.31
N SER A 643 -18.17 16.72 7.39
CA SER A 643 -18.83 15.91 8.43
C SER A 643 -18.53 14.43 8.28
N GLU A 644 -18.45 13.92 7.05
CA GLU A 644 -18.08 12.54 6.79
C GLU A 644 -16.62 12.30 7.16
N VAL A 645 -15.70 13.21 6.79
CA VAL A 645 -14.28 13.13 7.19
C VAL A 645 -14.16 13.11 8.72
N ASP A 646 -14.85 14.00 9.41
CA ASP A 646 -14.87 14.07 10.88
C ASP A 646 -15.38 12.76 11.49
N GLY A 647 -16.48 12.22 10.96
CA GLY A 647 -17.07 10.96 11.40
C GLY A 647 -16.17 9.74 11.18
N MET A 648 -15.54 9.63 10.01
CA MET A 648 -14.62 8.54 9.68
C MET A 648 -13.37 8.54 10.57
N VAL A 649 -12.79 9.72 10.81
CA VAL A 649 -11.63 9.90 11.69
C VAL A 649 -12.01 9.62 13.15
N ALA A 650 -13.18 10.08 13.61
CA ALA A 650 -13.67 9.76 14.95
C ALA A 650 -13.91 8.26 15.13
N ASN A 651 -14.43 7.57 14.12
CA ASN A 651 -14.60 6.11 14.14
C ASN A 651 -13.27 5.39 14.30
N GLY A 652 -12.26 5.79 13.53
CA GLY A 652 -10.92 5.21 13.61
C GLY A 652 -10.25 5.45 14.96
N TYR A 653 -10.43 6.64 15.55
CA TYR A 653 -9.95 6.95 16.90
C TYR A 653 -10.59 6.01 17.93
N ASN A 654 -11.91 5.83 17.87
CA ASN A 654 -12.64 4.97 18.79
C ASN A 654 -12.30 3.49 18.59
N LEU A 655 -12.09 3.06 17.35
CA LEU A 655 -11.63 1.72 17.01
C LEU A 655 -10.27 1.42 17.66
N ALA A 656 -9.29 2.32 17.48
CA ALA A 656 -7.93 2.16 18.01
C ALA A 656 -7.86 2.16 19.54
N THR A 657 -8.73 2.94 20.19
CA THR A 657 -8.75 3.07 21.65
C THR A 657 -9.69 2.07 22.33
N SER A 658 -10.39 1.23 21.56
CA SER A 658 -11.50 0.41 22.05
C SER A 658 -12.47 1.26 22.89
N MET A 659 -12.95 2.36 22.30
CA MET A 659 -13.81 3.37 22.95
C MET A 659 -13.16 4.00 24.20
N ASN A 660 -11.90 4.43 24.11
CA ASN A 660 -11.11 4.99 25.23
C ASN A 660 -10.99 4.05 26.45
N SER A 661 -10.92 2.73 26.22
CA SER A 661 -10.83 1.75 27.30
C SER A 661 -9.45 1.74 27.96
N THR A 662 -9.37 2.15 29.23
CA THR A 662 -8.15 2.02 30.03
C THR A 662 -7.74 0.56 30.21
N ALA A 663 -8.71 -0.35 30.37
CA ALA A 663 -8.41 -1.78 30.52
C ALA A 663 -7.74 -2.35 29.27
N PHE A 664 -8.23 -1.97 28.09
CA PHE A 664 -7.59 -2.34 26.83
C PHE A 664 -6.18 -1.78 26.74
N ALA A 665 -5.96 -0.52 27.13
CA ALA A 665 -4.63 0.09 27.11
C ALA A 665 -3.60 -0.65 27.99
N VAL A 666 -4.00 -1.16 29.16
CA VAL A 666 -3.14 -2.01 29.99
C VAL A 666 -2.89 -3.37 29.33
N CYS A 667 -3.92 -3.97 28.72
CA CYS A 667 -3.79 -5.24 28.01
C CYS A 667 -2.92 -5.14 26.76
N LEU A 668 -2.96 -4.01 26.05
CA LEU A 668 -2.05 -3.71 24.95
C LEU A 668 -0.61 -3.57 25.46
N GLY A 669 -0.41 -2.95 26.62
CA GLY A 669 0.90 -2.93 27.28
C GLY A 669 1.44 -4.33 27.59
N CYS A 670 0.59 -5.25 28.04
CA CYS A 670 0.96 -6.66 28.19
C CYS A 670 1.33 -7.31 26.85
N ALA A 671 0.55 -7.06 25.79
CA ALA A 671 0.81 -7.55 24.44
C ALA A 671 2.15 -7.05 23.88
N MET A 672 2.48 -5.77 24.07
CA MET A 672 3.77 -5.18 23.66
C MET A 672 4.97 -5.86 24.32
N LEU A 673 4.80 -6.32 25.57
CA LEU A 673 5.86 -7.03 26.31
C LEU A 673 5.86 -8.54 26.09
N LYS A 674 4.87 -9.10 25.38
CA LYS A 674 4.66 -10.54 25.29
C LYS A 674 5.88 -11.30 24.77
N ARG A 675 6.53 -10.81 23.71
CA ARG A 675 7.71 -11.48 23.15
C ARG A 675 8.93 -11.43 24.05
N GLU A 676 9.05 -10.38 24.84
CA GLU A 676 10.10 -10.32 25.86
C GLU A 676 9.80 -11.26 27.04
N PHE A 677 8.54 -11.39 27.43
CA PHE A 677 8.12 -12.42 28.38
C PHE A 677 8.42 -13.83 27.86
N ASP A 678 8.17 -14.09 26.57
CA ASP A 678 8.49 -15.37 25.94
C ASP A 678 9.98 -15.65 25.99
N ARG A 679 10.83 -14.69 25.64
CA ARG A 679 12.29 -14.91 25.67
C ARG A 679 12.80 -15.27 27.06
N ILE A 680 12.25 -14.63 28.09
CA ILE A 680 12.55 -14.94 29.49
C ILE A 680 12.07 -16.35 29.84
N SER A 681 10.80 -16.68 29.53
CA SER A 681 10.23 -18.00 29.82
C SER A 681 10.92 -19.13 29.07
N LEU A 682 11.41 -18.86 27.85
CA LEU A 682 12.17 -19.80 27.02
C LEU A 682 13.67 -19.80 27.34
N ARG A 683 14.13 -19.07 28.36
CA ARG A 683 15.55 -18.98 28.79
C ARG A 683 16.52 -18.53 27.69
N THR A 684 16.02 -17.73 26.74
CA THR A 684 16.82 -17.11 25.68
C THR A 684 17.32 -15.71 26.07
N ASN A 685 16.80 -15.13 27.15
CA ASN A 685 17.37 -13.94 27.78
C ASN A 685 18.33 -14.38 28.92
N PRO A 686 19.67 -14.24 28.77
CA PRO A 686 20.64 -14.72 29.76
C PRO A 686 20.72 -13.83 31.01
N GLN A 687 20.18 -12.60 30.97
CA GLN A 687 20.19 -11.70 32.12
C GLN A 687 19.12 -12.07 33.16
N TRP A 688 18.11 -12.83 32.76
CA TRP A 688 17.08 -13.30 33.69
C TRP A 688 17.51 -14.58 34.40
N LYS A 689 17.95 -14.47 35.66
CA LYS A 689 18.14 -15.62 36.57
C LYS A 689 16.77 -16.04 37.15
N ASP A 690 16.53 -17.34 37.31
CA ASP A 690 15.22 -17.98 37.56
C ASP A 690 14.21 -17.16 38.40
N GLY A 691 12.91 -17.27 38.05
CA GLY A 691 11.80 -16.74 38.88
C GLY A 691 10.94 -15.63 38.27
N PHE A 692 11.06 -15.32 36.96
CA PHE A 692 10.07 -14.44 36.31
C PHE A 692 8.71 -15.12 36.27
N VAL A 693 7.67 -14.38 36.62
CA VAL A 693 6.30 -14.82 36.40
C VAL A 693 5.58 -13.71 35.66
N VAL A 694 5.04 -14.05 34.48
CA VAL A 694 4.17 -13.15 33.73
C VAL A 694 3.05 -12.63 34.65
N PRO A 695 2.83 -11.30 34.73
CA PRO A 695 1.85 -10.72 35.63
C PRO A 695 0.47 -11.37 35.50
N LYS A 696 -0.20 -11.64 36.64
CA LYS A 696 -1.54 -12.24 36.66
C LYS A 696 -2.55 -11.44 35.81
N PHE A 697 -2.40 -10.11 35.78
CA PHE A 697 -3.23 -9.24 34.94
C PHE A 697 -3.01 -9.51 33.45
N CYS A 698 -1.76 -9.62 33.00
CA CYS A 698 -1.44 -9.96 31.61
C CYS A 698 -2.01 -11.33 31.22
N LYS A 699 -1.94 -12.34 32.10
CA LYS A 699 -2.59 -13.64 31.86
C LYS A 699 -4.10 -13.52 31.67
N LYS A 700 -4.78 -12.62 32.40
CA LYS A 700 -6.21 -12.32 32.19
C LYS A 700 -6.46 -11.64 30.84
N CYS A 701 -5.60 -10.69 30.46
CA CYS A 701 -5.67 -10.07 29.14
C CYS A 701 -5.55 -11.11 28.02
N TYR A 702 -4.59 -12.03 28.12
CA TYR A 702 -4.43 -13.08 27.12
C TYR A 702 -5.65 -14.00 27.07
N LYS A 703 -6.23 -14.35 28.22
CA LYS A 703 -7.48 -15.12 28.25
C LYS A 703 -8.66 -14.38 27.60
N ALA A 704 -8.68 -13.04 27.69
CA ALA A 704 -9.78 -12.23 27.19
C ALA A 704 -9.68 -11.93 25.68
N PHE A 705 -8.47 -11.69 25.18
CA PHE A 705 -8.24 -11.19 23.82
C PHE A 705 -7.63 -12.21 22.87
N CYS A 706 -6.92 -13.23 23.37
CA CYS A 706 -6.26 -14.19 22.48
C CYS A 706 -7.26 -15.14 21.85
N TRP A 707 -7.23 -15.22 20.53
CA TRP A 707 -7.90 -16.27 19.79
C TRP A 707 -7.31 -17.63 20.14
N ARG A 708 -8.18 -18.61 20.36
CA ARG A 708 -7.86 -20.04 20.50
C ARG A 708 -8.99 -20.83 19.86
N GLU A 709 -8.61 -21.89 19.14
CA GLU A 709 -9.54 -22.77 18.41
C GLU A 709 -10.53 -23.50 19.34
#